data_AF-A0AA96TJY9-F1
#
_entry.id   AF-A0AA96TJY9-F1
#
_cell.length_a   1.000
_cell.length_b   1.000
_cell.length_c   1.000
_cell.angle_alpha   90.00
_cell.angle_beta   90.00
_cell.angle_gamma   90.00
#
_symmetry.space_group_name_H-M   'P 1'
#
loop_
_entity.id
_entity.type
_entity.pdbx_description
1 polymer ?
#
loop_
_entity_poly.entity_id
_entity_poly.type
_entity_poly.pdbx_seq_one_letter_code
_entity_poly.pdbx_strand_id
1 'polypeptide(L)'
;MNTDIAIVGVSVDVPGAGDLDAFWRVISTGGSSVRPFPQDRRRKLDEYIHYLRATSVDPVNEPDIDYHNGSFLDTVDTFDYAAFGMNPRQATLTDPHHRMVMRAMFLAFEDAGYSVDRLRGSRTGVFVGFAVNPGSTYLDYICRIDPTVGQQAITGNIPTMLANRLSHLLDLRGPSLVVDTACSATLVAVHQAKNALLMGDCDMAVVGGARIVFAPVKHPHSNIGIESSDGVTRTFDEAADGTGFGEGSGAVVLKRMEQAVADGDQIYAVLKGSAVNHDGNTEGITNPDSDSQAELLLAAWRDADVDPRTIGYFEAHGTATRVGDPIEHEGMKRAFAKHTDDRGFCAVGTVKANVGHLFEGSGVIGLIKAVAVLRNRMIPPQANFTTPNPKLDFASGPLYIPTALGPWESEGPRRCGVSAFGLGGTNAHAVLEEYASPEPQAPSEGEVLFTLSAATPRSLTWLVERYIRFIDGGGLADADIADVAYTTRVSRSSHRHRVAVVVSDVDDLRRGLAELLVNGQRPITGALAAAAKAYLSGGRVDSAPPVDRAPRIVRLPGYAFDETLAWMEFPEGWRSQLSLATSDERHPVTHDVEFQPTPALPTTGVPAGASVLALVDPATDAEGFLATADLGDARILRLGADFTADSFDGIARLVGDGNVTHVVHALAFEHSPATDVDEIGRRTAKNLGSLFHLTKALMAAGVKVDLAVVTRTAVCAEEGDTTAVTENAALVGFGKVIGREYPYIKVKHLDVDTAVPGPALAAEVFSAEHGLFLLRGTGRSREVFVEVPQVDTDGPRTYLKPGGTYLITGGTGALGLAVARSFAEKQPDITLVLLSRSGMPPRDQWDDLLAAGTSTERIRTVRDLEAMGTTVLVRAADAGDPKALAAAVIGVQQDNGRIDGIVHAAGLPGGATLMFRLPEDFDEVVRVKLHGAFVLDELTRDDRPDFIVHFSSVASVFPAPGQADYAAGNYYLDNLARSQAGGPCHVVALDWVAWKEIGMAVDHGTNGDTMFKALPTTVGLDVVDAALRSRRPRLFAGELNYRGELIHLLRSYDVPLSADIGTKVEREMHALEERLLKASEKIKATVAAVQVELKGRDNGEYTEVEQSVAQCLALAFGYPALDVEADFFELGGDSIMAASVASTIAVRHGVHYDVADLLADRTVSEIAYHIEELVEFAEDVA
;
A
#
# COMPACT_ATOMS: atom_id res chain seq x y z
N MET A 1 -41.52 -4.26 -14.79
CA MET A 1 -40.67 -5.46 -15.01
C MET A 1 -40.50 -6.12 -13.66
N ASN A 2 -40.41 -7.45 -13.60
CA ASN A 2 -40.15 -8.15 -12.33
C ASN A 2 -38.73 -7.80 -11.86
N THR A 3 -38.58 -7.24 -10.66
CA THR A 3 -37.29 -6.84 -10.06
C THR A 3 -36.74 -7.85 -9.07
N ASP A 4 -37.43 -8.99 -8.90
CA ASP A 4 -37.08 -10.03 -7.93
C ASP A 4 -35.80 -10.77 -8.34
N ILE A 5 -34.91 -10.95 -7.36
CA ILE A 5 -33.68 -11.71 -7.50
C ILE A 5 -33.75 -12.94 -6.60
N ALA A 6 -33.53 -14.12 -7.16
CA ALA A 6 -33.45 -15.37 -6.40
C ALA A 6 -32.05 -15.56 -5.80
N ILE A 7 -31.98 -15.97 -4.54
CA ILE A 7 -30.78 -16.52 -3.92
C ILE A 7 -30.80 -18.03 -4.18
N VAL A 8 -29.92 -18.49 -5.08
CA VAL A 8 -29.93 -19.88 -5.58
C VAL A 8 -28.85 -20.78 -4.98
N GLY A 9 -27.81 -20.19 -4.38
CA GLY A 9 -26.77 -20.94 -3.68
C GLY A 9 -26.18 -20.15 -2.54
N VAL A 10 -25.72 -20.86 -1.50
CA VAL A 10 -25.16 -20.27 -0.28
C VAL A 10 -23.98 -21.08 0.24
N SER A 11 -23.02 -20.39 0.86
CA SER A 11 -21.96 -21.01 1.64
C SER A 11 -21.64 -20.18 2.87
N VAL A 12 -21.29 -20.86 3.97
CA VAL A 12 -20.89 -20.23 5.23
C VAL A 12 -19.85 -21.10 5.91
N ASP A 13 -18.79 -20.46 6.38
CA ASP A 13 -17.76 -21.05 7.22
C ASP A 13 -17.44 -20.08 8.36
N VAL A 14 -17.89 -20.42 9.55
CA VAL A 14 -17.72 -19.65 10.79
C VAL A 14 -17.34 -20.62 11.91
N PRO A 15 -16.82 -20.14 13.06
CA PRO A 15 -16.37 -21.02 14.13
C PRO A 15 -17.48 -21.96 14.61
N GLY A 16 -17.24 -23.27 14.46
CA GLY A 16 -18.18 -24.34 14.81
C GLY A 16 -19.21 -24.69 13.72
N ALA A 17 -19.19 -24.04 12.55
CA ALA A 17 -20.13 -24.30 11.46
C ALA A 17 -19.54 -24.05 10.06
N GLY A 18 -19.30 -25.14 9.32
CA GLY A 18 -18.79 -25.11 7.93
C GLY A 18 -19.87 -25.35 6.84
N ASP A 19 -21.15 -25.27 7.20
CA ASP A 19 -22.28 -25.28 6.26
C ASP A 19 -23.55 -24.67 6.90
N LEU A 20 -24.58 -24.44 6.08
CA LEU A 20 -25.82 -23.78 6.49
C LEU A 20 -26.57 -24.52 7.61
N ASP A 21 -26.54 -25.86 7.66
CA ASP A 21 -27.25 -26.60 8.72
C ASP A 21 -26.49 -26.53 10.03
N ALA A 22 -25.15 -26.67 9.98
CA ALA A 22 -24.32 -26.45 11.16
C ALA A 22 -24.51 -25.03 11.70
N PHE A 23 -24.57 -24.04 10.81
CA PHE A 23 -24.80 -22.65 11.18
C PHE A 23 -26.19 -22.43 11.79
N TRP A 24 -27.22 -23.05 11.21
CA TRP A 24 -28.56 -23.05 11.79
C TRP A 24 -28.59 -23.66 13.20
N ARG A 25 -27.86 -24.76 13.46
CA ARG A 25 -27.76 -25.33 14.82
C ARG A 25 -27.16 -24.34 15.82
N VAL A 26 -26.13 -23.60 15.45
CA VAL A 26 -25.53 -22.56 16.30
C VAL A 26 -26.55 -21.46 16.62
N ILE A 27 -27.23 -20.95 15.59
CA ILE A 27 -28.20 -19.84 15.74
C ILE A 27 -29.46 -20.27 16.50
N SER A 28 -30.07 -21.40 16.13
CA SER A 28 -31.33 -21.88 16.70
C SER A 28 -31.23 -22.26 18.18
N THR A 29 -30.04 -22.59 18.65
CA THR A 29 -29.76 -22.88 20.08
C THR A 29 -29.37 -21.63 20.87
N GLY A 30 -29.22 -20.47 20.23
CA GLY A 30 -28.72 -19.24 20.87
C GLY A 30 -27.25 -19.32 21.25
N GLY A 31 -26.45 -20.17 20.59
CA GLY A 31 -25.05 -20.38 20.89
C GLY A 31 -24.17 -19.17 20.58
N SER A 32 -23.11 -18.99 21.37
CA SER A 32 -22.05 -18.00 21.18
C SER A 32 -20.72 -18.72 20.96
N SER A 33 -20.02 -18.37 19.88
CA SER A 33 -18.75 -18.97 19.46
C SER A 33 -17.52 -18.26 20.03
N VAL A 34 -17.71 -17.31 20.95
CA VAL A 34 -16.61 -16.56 21.59
C VAL A 34 -15.72 -17.50 22.40
N ARG A 35 -14.42 -17.43 22.16
CA ARG A 35 -13.40 -18.28 22.78
C ARG A 35 -12.05 -17.55 22.89
N PRO A 36 -11.10 -18.09 23.68
CA PRO A 36 -9.72 -17.63 23.66
C PRO A 36 -9.07 -17.80 22.28
N PHE A 37 -8.04 -16.99 21.98
CA PHE A 37 -7.29 -17.10 20.72
C PHE A 37 -6.66 -18.50 20.58
N PRO A 38 -6.82 -19.19 19.42
CA PRO A 38 -6.35 -20.57 19.25
C PRO A 38 -4.85 -20.74 19.57
N GLN A 39 -4.52 -21.79 20.33
CA GLN A 39 -3.17 -22.00 20.87
C GLN A 39 -2.09 -22.12 19.78
N ASP A 40 -2.37 -22.81 18.67
CA ASP A 40 -1.41 -22.97 17.58
C ASP A 40 -1.12 -21.65 16.86
N ARG A 41 -2.15 -20.82 16.67
CA ARG A 41 -2.01 -19.47 16.09
C ARG A 41 -1.28 -18.53 17.04
N ARG A 42 -1.58 -18.62 18.34
CA ARG A 42 -0.84 -17.91 19.39
C ARG A 42 0.65 -18.21 19.33
N ARG A 43 1.04 -19.48 19.27
CA ARG A 43 2.46 -19.89 19.20
C ARG A 43 3.17 -19.28 17.98
N LYS A 44 2.54 -19.33 16.80
CA LYS A 44 3.10 -18.74 15.56
C LYS A 44 3.23 -17.23 15.66
N LEU A 45 2.24 -16.56 16.25
CA LEU A 45 2.25 -15.11 16.41
C LEU A 45 3.24 -14.64 17.49
N ASP A 46 3.36 -15.36 18.60
CA ASP A 46 4.42 -15.11 19.60
C ASP A 46 5.80 -15.20 18.93
N GLU A 47 6.01 -16.23 18.10
CA GLU A 47 7.25 -16.37 17.32
C GLU A 47 7.48 -15.22 16.33
N TYR A 48 6.45 -14.78 15.62
CA TYR A 48 6.51 -13.61 14.75
C TYR A 48 6.90 -12.33 15.52
N ILE A 49 6.23 -12.07 16.64
CA ILE A 49 6.48 -10.87 17.46
C ILE A 49 7.92 -10.90 18.02
N HIS A 50 8.39 -12.07 18.46
CA HIS A 50 9.78 -12.23 18.88
C HIS A 50 10.76 -11.98 17.73
N TYR A 51 10.48 -12.50 16.54
CA TYR A 51 11.28 -12.26 15.33
C TYR A 51 11.35 -10.77 14.98
N LEU A 52 10.21 -10.07 15.01
CA LEU A 52 10.15 -8.62 14.79
C LEU A 52 10.97 -7.85 15.83
N ARG A 53 10.75 -8.10 17.13
CA ARG A 53 11.47 -7.39 18.20
C ARG A 53 12.98 -7.60 18.08
N ALA A 54 13.41 -8.84 17.80
CA ALA A 54 14.82 -9.18 17.60
C ALA A 54 15.46 -8.51 16.38
N THR A 55 14.67 -7.95 15.46
CA THR A 55 15.16 -7.29 14.24
C THR A 55 14.89 -5.77 14.22
N SER A 56 14.29 -5.20 15.27
CA SER A 56 13.75 -3.81 15.29
C SER A 56 14.34 -2.85 16.35
N VAL A 57 15.55 -3.11 16.89
CA VAL A 57 16.37 -2.17 17.70
C VAL A 57 15.94 -1.93 19.17
N ASP A 58 14.77 -2.37 19.64
CA ASP A 58 14.43 -2.27 21.07
C ASP A 58 14.90 -3.49 21.89
N PRO A 59 15.63 -3.32 23.02
CA PRO A 59 15.85 -4.40 23.97
C PRO A 59 14.56 -4.59 24.77
N VAL A 60 13.85 -5.69 24.53
CA VAL A 60 12.59 -5.95 25.24
C VAL A 60 12.81 -7.00 26.32
N ASN A 61 12.81 -6.57 27.60
CA ASN A 61 12.47 -7.46 28.72
C ASN A 61 11.09 -8.06 28.44
N GLU A 62 10.97 -9.40 28.49
CA GLU A 62 9.74 -10.17 28.20
C GLU A 62 8.52 -9.68 29.01
N PRO A 63 7.55 -8.96 28.42
CA PRO A 63 6.23 -8.83 29.00
C PRO A 63 5.34 -9.95 28.45
N ASP A 64 4.45 -10.50 29.27
CA ASP A 64 3.43 -11.44 28.81
C ASP A 64 2.61 -10.81 27.67
N ILE A 65 2.53 -11.50 26.52
CA ILE A 65 1.68 -11.09 25.39
C ILE A 65 0.26 -11.62 25.67
N ASP A 66 -0.65 -10.68 25.89
CA ASP A 66 -2.07 -10.96 26.09
C ASP A 66 -2.87 -10.80 24.79
N TYR A 67 -3.91 -11.62 24.66
CA TYR A 67 -4.76 -11.69 23.48
C TYR A 67 -6.23 -11.44 23.83
N HIS A 68 -6.97 -10.76 22.96
CA HIS A 68 -8.42 -10.61 23.05
C HIS A 68 -9.12 -11.96 22.80
N ASN A 69 -10.23 -12.20 23.51
CA ASN A 69 -11.17 -13.25 23.15
C ASN A 69 -11.96 -12.82 21.91
N GLY A 70 -12.48 -13.80 21.17
CA GLY A 70 -13.28 -13.57 19.97
C GLY A 70 -13.78 -14.87 19.38
N SER A 71 -14.51 -14.79 18.27
CA SER A 71 -14.96 -15.97 17.53
C SER A 71 -13.95 -16.27 16.43
N PHE A 72 -12.95 -17.09 16.74
CA PHE A 72 -11.86 -17.41 15.81
C PHE A 72 -12.10 -18.73 15.08
N LEU A 73 -11.64 -18.87 13.85
CA LEU A 73 -11.52 -20.16 13.16
C LEU A 73 -10.34 -20.96 13.72
N ASP A 74 -10.42 -22.29 13.63
CA ASP A 74 -9.34 -23.18 14.11
C ASP A 74 -8.10 -23.07 13.23
N THR A 75 -8.28 -23.08 11.91
CA THR A 75 -7.21 -23.04 10.92
C THR A 75 -7.45 -21.92 9.90
N VAL A 76 -6.39 -21.19 9.58
CA VAL A 76 -6.38 -20.12 8.54
C VAL A 76 -5.16 -20.23 7.63
N ASP A 77 -4.33 -21.23 7.89
CA ASP A 77 -3.02 -21.48 7.31
C ASP A 77 -3.03 -22.64 6.32
N THR A 78 -4.21 -23.19 5.98
CA THR A 78 -4.35 -24.31 5.04
C THR A 78 -5.15 -23.95 3.79
N PHE A 79 -4.83 -24.59 2.66
CA PHE A 79 -5.50 -24.34 1.38
C PHE A 79 -5.28 -25.47 0.36
N ASP A 80 -6.36 -25.92 -0.28
CA ASP A 80 -6.33 -26.87 -1.40
C ASP A 80 -5.95 -26.18 -2.70
N TYR A 81 -4.68 -25.80 -2.84
CA TYR A 81 -4.19 -25.04 -4.00
C TYR A 81 -4.40 -25.77 -5.34
N ALA A 82 -4.45 -27.10 -5.33
CA ALA A 82 -4.72 -27.91 -6.52
C ALA A 82 -6.14 -27.71 -7.06
N ALA A 83 -7.14 -27.51 -6.19
CA ALA A 83 -8.50 -27.22 -6.60
C ALA A 83 -8.65 -25.83 -7.27
N PHE A 84 -7.72 -24.90 -7.02
CA PHE A 84 -7.76 -23.52 -7.51
C PHE A 84 -6.67 -23.21 -8.56
N GLY A 85 -6.00 -24.22 -9.12
CA GLY A 85 -4.97 -24.02 -10.14
C GLY A 85 -3.78 -23.18 -9.64
N MET A 86 -3.47 -23.25 -8.35
CA MET A 86 -2.35 -22.53 -7.73
C MET A 86 -1.24 -23.51 -7.38
N ASN A 87 0.02 -23.05 -7.47
CA ASN A 87 1.15 -23.82 -6.98
C ASN A 87 1.38 -23.64 -5.46
N PRO A 88 2.13 -24.54 -4.80
CA PRO A 88 2.40 -24.47 -3.36
C PRO A 88 2.97 -23.12 -2.89
N ARG A 89 3.91 -22.55 -3.67
CA ARG A 89 4.54 -21.26 -3.35
C ARG A 89 3.53 -20.11 -3.43
N GLN A 90 2.74 -20.04 -4.49
CA GLN A 90 1.66 -19.05 -4.64
C GLN A 90 0.67 -19.13 -3.48
N ALA A 91 0.24 -20.34 -3.12
CA ALA A 91 -0.70 -20.54 -2.01
C ALA A 91 -0.13 -20.01 -0.69
N THR A 92 1.13 -20.29 -0.42
CA THR A 92 1.87 -19.82 0.76
C THR A 92 1.98 -18.29 0.82
N LEU A 93 2.23 -17.66 -0.33
CA LEU A 93 2.38 -16.21 -0.44
C LEU A 93 1.05 -15.46 -0.59
N THR A 94 -0.09 -16.17 -0.73
CA THR A 94 -1.41 -15.55 -0.92
C THR A 94 -2.09 -15.26 0.42
N ASP A 95 -2.64 -14.06 0.54
CA ASP A 95 -3.39 -13.62 1.72
C ASP A 95 -4.50 -14.64 2.05
N PRO A 96 -4.62 -15.10 3.31
CA PRO A 96 -5.63 -16.06 3.70
C PRO A 96 -7.08 -15.59 3.47
N HIS A 97 -7.37 -14.28 3.41
CA HIS A 97 -8.68 -13.77 3.01
C HIS A 97 -9.02 -14.14 1.57
N HIS A 98 -8.05 -14.06 0.64
CA HIS A 98 -8.26 -14.45 -0.76
C HIS A 98 -8.62 -15.93 -0.85
N ARG A 99 -7.89 -16.76 -0.11
CA ARG A 99 -8.10 -18.21 -0.04
C ARG A 99 -9.49 -18.55 0.50
N MET A 100 -9.92 -17.88 1.57
CA MET A 100 -11.24 -18.09 2.17
C MET A 100 -12.38 -17.65 1.26
N VAL A 101 -12.29 -16.47 0.65
CA VAL A 101 -13.33 -15.98 -0.29
C VAL A 101 -13.48 -16.91 -1.49
N MET A 102 -12.36 -17.37 -2.08
CA MET A 102 -12.41 -18.32 -3.20
C MET A 102 -13.10 -19.62 -2.81
N ARG A 103 -12.79 -20.18 -1.63
CA ARG A 103 -13.47 -21.38 -1.10
C ARG A 103 -14.96 -21.15 -0.91
N ALA A 104 -15.35 -20.05 -0.28
CA ALA A 104 -16.75 -19.72 -0.04
C ALA A 104 -17.52 -19.59 -1.36
N MET A 105 -17.01 -18.82 -2.33
CA MET A 105 -17.68 -18.64 -3.61
C MET A 105 -17.76 -19.92 -4.43
N PHE A 106 -16.69 -20.73 -4.45
CA PHE A 106 -16.70 -22.04 -5.11
C PHE A 106 -17.79 -22.95 -4.54
N LEU A 107 -17.90 -23.04 -3.21
CA LEU A 107 -18.93 -23.84 -2.56
C LEU A 107 -20.35 -23.30 -2.81
N ALA A 108 -20.51 -21.97 -2.90
CA ALA A 108 -21.81 -21.38 -3.20
C ALA A 108 -22.25 -21.67 -4.64
N PHE A 109 -21.34 -21.74 -5.61
CA PHE A 109 -21.64 -22.20 -6.96
C PHE A 109 -22.01 -23.69 -7.00
N GLU A 110 -21.28 -24.54 -6.28
CA GLU A 110 -21.62 -25.97 -6.17
C GLU A 110 -22.98 -26.19 -5.50
N ASP A 111 -23.33 -25.39 -4.50
CA ASP A 111 -24.64 -25.40 -3.85
C ASP A 111 -25.74 -24.89 -4.79
N ALA A 112 -25.45 -23.88 -5.62
CA ALA A 112 -26.36 -23.36 -6.64
C ALA A 112 -26.63 -24.32 -7.80
N GLY A 113 -25.89 -25.43 -7.92
CA GLY A 113 -26.04 -26.36 -9.04
C GLY A 113 -25.13 -26.10 -10.24
N TYR A 114 -24.08 -25.27 -10.09
CA TYR A 114 -23.21 -24.84 -11.17
C TYR A 114 -21.75 -25.27 -10.96
N SER A 115 -21.29 -26.23 -11.77
CA SER A 115 -19.87 -26.60 -11.82
C SER A 115 -19.02 -25.57 -12.57
N VAL A 116 -17.70 -25.62 -12.40
CA VAL A 116 -16.73 -24.82 -13.20
C VAL A 116 -17.03 -24.94 -14.69
N ASP A 117 -17.31 -26.16 -15.17
CA ASP A 117 -17.57 -26.41 -16.59
C ASP A 117 -18.83 -25.71 -17.12
N ARG A 118 -19.84 -25.47 -16.27
CA ARG A 118 -21.06 -24.73 -16.65
C ARG A 118 -20.87 -23.21 -16.57
N LEU A 119 -19.91 -22.76 -15.77
CA LEU A 119 -19.61 -21.35 -15.55
C LEU A 119 -18.62 -20.78 -16.58
N ARG A 120 -17.77 -21.62 -17.19
CA ARG A 120 -16.79 -21.18 -18.19
C ARG A 120 -17.44 -20.39 -19.34
N GLY A 121 -16.89 -19.21 -19.61
CA GLY A 121 -17.37 -18.28 -20.62
C GLY A 121 -18.69 -17.57 -20.30
N SER A 122 -19.29 -17.84 -19.13
CA SER A 122 -20.58 -17.26 -18.75
C SER A 122 -20.45 -15.78 -18.36
N ARG A 123 -21.55 -15.04 -18.54
CA ARG A 123 -21.67 -13.65 -18.08
C ARG A 123 -22.01 -13.59 -16.59
N THR A 124 -21.17 -14.23 -15.76
CA THR A 124 -21.32 -14.24 -14.31
C THR A 124 -20.50 -13.11 -13.70
N GLY A 125 -21.13 -12.27 -12.87
CA GLY A 125 -20.45 -11.23 -12.11
C GLY A 125 -19.89 -11.74 -10.77
N VAL A 126 -18.78 -11.17 -10.32
CA VAL A 126 -18.11 -11.46 -9.05
C VAL A 126 -18.00 -10.17 -8.26
N PHE A 127 -18.58 -10.15 -7.06
CA PHE A 127 -18.55 -8.99 -6.18
C PHE A 127 -18.03 -9.41 -4.81
N VAL A 128 -16.91 -8.84 -4.38
CA VAL A 128 -16.29 -9.18 -3.09
C VAL A 128 -16.36 -7.97 -2.16
N GLY A 129 -16.98 -8.12 -0.99
CA GLY A 129 -16.86 -7.13 0.07
C GLY A 129 -15.54 -7.32 0.81
N PHE A 130 -14.67 -6.30 0.79
CA PHE A 130 -13.37 -6.35 1.46
C PHE A 130 -12.87 -4.95 1.85
N ALA A 131 -12.22 -4.84 3.00
CA ALA A 131 -11.58 -3.61 3.48
C ALA A 131 -10.14 -3.91 3.92
N VAL A 132 -9.18 -3.10 3.47
CA VAL A 132 -7.77 -3.26 3.86
C VAL A 132 -7.55 -2.62 5.22
N ASN A 133 -6.87 -3.31 6.13
CA ASN A 133 -6.39 -2.71 7.38
C ASN A 133 -4.95 -2.16 7.18
N PRO A 134 -4.74 -0.83 7.18
CA PRO A 134 -3.41 -0.26 6.98
C PRO A 134 -2.43 -0.70 8.08
N GLY A 135 -1.22 -1.09 7.70
CA GLY A 135 -0.13 -1.41 8.64
C GLY A 135 -0.17 -2.82 9.27
N SER A 136 -1.04 -3.71 8.79
CA SER A 136 -1.11 -5.12 9.22
C SER A 136 -1.60 -6.04 8.11
N THR A 137 -0.96 -5.99 6.94
CA THR A 137 -1.29 -6.86 5.81
C THR A 137 -0.47 -8.16 5.82
N TYR A 138 -0.95 -9.22 5.17
CA TYR A 138 -0.14 -10.44 5.00
C TYR A 138 1.11 -10.17 4.15
N LEU A 139 1.05 -9.21 3.22
CA LEU A 139 2.21 -8.73 2.46
C LEU A 139 3.30 -8.14 3.37
N ASP A 140 2.92 -7.34 4.37
CA ASP A 140 3.87 -6.83 5.36
C ASP A 140 4.49 -7.97 6.19
N TYR A 141 3.68 -8.97 6.56
CA TYR A 141 4.14 -10.14 7.29
C TYR A 141 5.21 -10.91 6.50
N ILE A 142 4.94 -11.25 5.24
CA ILE A 142 5.89 -12.03 4.41
C ILE A 142 7.15 -11.23 4.06
N CYS A 143 7.03 -9.94 3.72
CA CYS A 143 8.18 -9.11 3.37
C CYS A 143 9.10 -8.83 4.57
N ARG A 144 8.56 -8.87 5.80
CA ARG A 144 9.38 -8.79 7.02
C ARG A 144 10.15 -10.07 7.29
N ILE A 145 9.61 -11.23 6.93
CA ILE A 145 10.28 -12.54 7.10
C ILE A 145 11.31 -12.78 6.00
N ASP A 146 10.96 -12.49 4.75
CA ASP A 146 11.84 -12.60 3.58
C ASP A 146 11.57 -11.45 2.61
N PRO A 147 12.40 -10.39 2.60
CA PRO A 147 12.23 -9.27 1.69
C PRO A 147 12.30 -9.65 0.20
N THR A 148 12.87 -10.81 -0.14
CA THR A 148 13.11 -11.22 -1.54
C THR A 148 11.85 -11.70 -2.26
N VAL A 149 10.81 -12.10 -1.52
CA VAL A 149 9.56 -12.64 -2.12
C VAL A 149 8.54 -11.57 -2.46
N GLY A 150 8.83 -10.29 -2.18
CA GLY A 150 7.88 -9.19 -2.29
C GLY A 150 7.21 -9.09 -3.66
N GLN A 151 7.97 -9.21 -4.75
CA GLN A 151 7.43 -9.17 -6.12
C GLN A 151 6.51 -10.36 -6.42
N GLN A 152 6.93 -11.58 -6.05
CA GLN A 152 6.17 -12.80 -6.29
C GLN A 152 4.84 -12.82 -5.53
N ALA A 153 4.78 -12.14 -4.38
CA ALA A 153 3.60 -12.13 -3.53
C ALA A 153 2.51 -11.12 -3.93
N ILE A 154 2.79 -10.17 -4.82
CA ILE A 154 1.87 -9.07 -5.16
C ILE A 154 0.49 -9.61 -5.59
N THR A 155 0.44 -10.57 -6.51
CA THR A 155 -0.83 -11.10 -7.04
C THR A 155 -1.66 -11.86 -6.01
N GLY A 156 -1.04 -12.27 -4.90
CA GLY A 156 -1.68 -12.94 -3.78
C GLY A 156 -2.22 -11.98 -2.71
N ASN A 157 -1.88 -10.68 -2.76
CA ASN A 157 -2.12 -9.75 -1.64
C ASN A 157 -2.76 -8.41 -2.03
N ILE A 158 -2.83 -8.05 -3.32
CA ILE A 158 -3.53 -6.82 -3.72
C ILE A 158 -5.06 -7.05 -3.72
N PRO A 159 -5.88 -6.13 -3.15
CA PRO A 159 -7.32 -6.34 -2.96
C PRO A 159 -8.07 -6.74 -4.23
N THR A 160 -7.77 -6.10 -5.37
CA THR A 160 -8.44 -6.38 -6.65
C THR A 160 -8.39 -7.85 -7.08
N MET A 161 -7.40 -8.62 -6.62
CA MET A 161 -7.26 -10.04 -6.97
C MET A 161 -8.27 -10.93 -6.25
N LEU A 162 -8.94 -10.45 -5.19
CA LEU A 162 -10.03 -11.17 -4.52
C LEU A 162 -11.14 -11.56 -5.50
N ALA A 163 -11.57 -10.61 -6.34
CA ALA A 163 -12.57 -10.86 -7.36
C ALA A 163 -11.95 -11.47 -8.62
N ASN A 164 -10.86 -10.88 -9.11
CA ASN A 164 -10.32 -11.18 -10.43
C ASN A 164 -9.71 -12.59 -10.54
N ARG A 165 -9.16 -13.13 -9.44
CA ARG A 165 -8.60 -14.49 -9.45
C ARG A 165 -9.67 -15.54 -9.69
N LEU A 166 -10.84 -15.40 -9.08
CA LEU A 166 -11.95 -16.31 -9.30
C LEU A 166 -12.53 -16.17 -10.72
N SER A 167 -12.70 -14.93 -11.19
CA SER A 167 -13.13 -14.66 -12.57
C SER A 167 -12.17 -15.27 -13.60
N HIS A 168 -10.86 -15.18 -13.36
CA HIS A 168 -9.85 -15.81 -14.20
C HIS A 168 -9.92 -17.34 -14.14
N LEU A 169 -9.92 -17.92 -12.93
CA LEU A 169 -9.95 -19.37 -12.72
C LEU A 169 -11.16 -20.05 -13.37
N LEU A 170 -12.34 -19.42 -13.28
CA LEU A 170 -13.61 -19.97 -13.76
C LEU A 170 -14.00 -19.44 -15.16
N ASP A 171 -13.18 -18.61 -15.79
CA ASP A 171 -13.45 -17.93 -17.06
C ASP A 171 -14.79 -17.15 -17.06
N LEU A 172 -15.03 -16.35 -16.01
CA LEU A 172 -16.23 -15.54 -15.87
C LEU A 172 -16.06 -14.20 -16.60
N ARG A 173 -17.10 -13.80 -17.34
CA ARG A 173 -17.07 -12.63 -18.25
C ARG A 173 -17.98 -11.47 -17.81
N GLY A 174 -18.54 -11.54 -16.60
CA GLY A 174 -19.31 -10.44 -16.01
C GLY A 174 -18.44 -9.41 -15.25
N PRO A 175 -19.06 -8.43 -14.57
CA PRO A 175 -18.34 -7.48 -13.71
C PRO A 175 -17.55 -8.21 -12.62
N SER A 176 -16.32 -7.77 -12.33
CA SER A 176 -15.44 -8.39 -11.32
C SER A 176 -14.89 -7.29 -10.42
N LEU A 177 -15.51 -7.11 -9.24
CA LEU A 177 -15.36 -5.91 -8.41
C LEU A 177 -15.07 -6.26 -6.95
N VAL A 178 -14.28 -5.40 -6.31
CA VAL A 178 -14.09 -5.36 -4.86
C VAL A 178 -14.77 -4.09 -4.34
N VAL A 179 -15.55 -4.24 -3.28
CA VAL A 179 -16.34 -3.18 -2.67
C VAL A 179 -15.84 -2.94 -1.26
N ASP A 180 -15.30 -1.74 -1.02
CA ASP A 180 -14.90 -1.30 0.31
C ASP A 180 -15.85 -0.21 0.80
N THR A 181 -16.71 -0.58 1.75
CA THR A 181 -17.52 0.36 2.53
C THR A 181 -17.46 -0.02 4.01
N ALA A 182 -16.29 -0.50 4.46
CA ALA A 182 -16.09 -1.06 5.79
C ALA A 182 -17.15 -2.16 6.12
N CYS A 183 -17.83 -2.06 7.26
CA CYS A 183 -18.73 -3.10 7.78
C CYS A 183 -19.99 -3.36 6.91
N SER A 184 -20.33 -2.47 5.97
CA SER A 184 -21.43 -2.66 5.02
C SER A 184 -21.01 -3.29 3.69
N ALA A 185 -19.70 -3.52 3.47
CA ALA A 185 -19.10 -3.90 2.19
C ALA A 185 -19.86 -5.02 1.45
N THR A 186 -20.08 -6.15 2.10
CA THR A 186 -20.76 -7.29 1.46
C THR A 186 -22.24 -7.03 1.16
N LEU A 187 -22.95 -6.22 1.95
CA LEU A 187 -24.36 -5.92 1.68
C LEU A 187 -24.51 -4.86 0.58
N VAL A 188 -23.58 -3.89 0.49
CA VAL A 188 -23.45 -3.00 -0.67
C VAL A 188 -23.12 -3.81 -1.93
N ALA A 189 -22.25 -4.81 -1.84
CA ALA A 189 -21.94 -5.71 -2.95
C ALA A 189 -23.18 -6.50 -3.42
N VAL A 190 -24.06 -6.94 -2.51
CA VAL A 190 -25.36 -7.55 -2.85
C VAL A 190 -26.26 -6.57 -3.61
N HIS A 191 -26.34 -5.31 -3.16
CA HIS A 191 -27.09 -4.27 -3.85
C HIS A 191 -26.55 -4.03 -5.28
N GLN A 192 -25.22 -3.92 -5.44
CA GLN A 192 -24.60 -3.75 -6.75
C GLN A 192 -24.81 -4.96 -7.66
N ALA A 193 -24.71 -6.18 -7.13
CA ALA A 193 -24.96 -7.41 -7.88
C ALA A 193 -26.42 -7.51 -8.36
N LYS A 194 -27.40 -7.16 -7.51
CA LYS A 194 -28.81 -7.02 -7.90
C LYS A 194 -28.95 -6.06 -9.08
N ASN A 195 -28.37 -4.86 -8.97
CA ASN A 195 -28.51 -3.85 -10.02
C ASN A 195 -27.84 -4.28 -11.34
N ALA A 196 -26.68 -4.93 -11.28
CA ALA A 196 -26.00 -5.49 -12.46
C ALA A 196 -26.85 -6.56 -13.17
N LEU A 197 -27.54 -7.42 -12.40
CA LEU A 197 -28.46 -8.43 -12.95
C LEU A 197 -29.68 -7.79 -13.62
N LEU A 198 -30.23 -6.71 -13.03
CA LEU A 198 -31.40 -6.01 -13.57
C LEU A 198 -31.06 -5.16 -14.80
N MET A 199 -29.87 -4.55 -14.82
CA MET A 199 -29.35 -3.81 -15.97
C MET A 199 -28.89 -4.73 -17.11
N GLY A 200 -28.72 -6.03 -16.82
CA GLY A 200 -28.29 -7.02 -17.78
C GLY A 200 -26.80 -6.98 -18.07
N ASP A 201 -25.97 -6.46 -17.15
CA ASP A 201 -24.51 -6.53 -17.21
C ASP A 201 -24.03 -7.98 -17.04
N CYS A 202 -24.75 -8.75 -16.23
CA CYS A 202 -24.57 -10.18 -16.00
C CYS A 202 -25.91 -10.94 -15.94
N ASP A 203 -25.84 -12.26 -16.06
CA ASP A 203 -27.00 -13.18 -15.98
C ASP A 203 -27.04 -13.97 -14.67
N MET A 204 -25.89 -14.02 -13.98
CA MET A 204 -25.69 -14.57 -12.65
C MET A 204 -24.68 -13.69 -11.91
N ALA A 205 -24.75 -13.62 -10.59
CA ALA A 205 -23.73 -12.95 -9.78
C ALA A 205 -23.41 -13.77 -8.54
N VAL A 206 -22.14 -13.80 -8.14
CA VAL A 206 -21.71 -14.29 -6.83
C VAL A 206 -21.26 -13.11 -5.98
N VAL A 207 -21.72 -13.10 -4.73
CA VAL A 207 -21.29 -12.11 -3.74
C VAL A 207 -20.70 -12.83 -2.55
N GLY A 208 -19.55 -12.37 -2.06
CA GLY A 208 -18.89 -13.00 -0.92
C GLY A 208 -17.95 -12.09 -0.18
N GLY A 209 -17.49 -12.56 0.97
CA GLY A 209 -16.53 -11.86 1.82
C GLY A 209 -15.97 -12.80 2.88
N ALA A 210 -14.85 -12.40 3.45
CA ALA A 210 -14.19 -13.13 4.53
C ALA A 210 -13.52 -12.15 5.48
N ARG A 211 -13.33 -12.59 6.73
CA ARG A 211 -12.63 -11.84 7.78
C ARG A 211 -11.73 -12.78 8.58
N ILE A 212 -10.48 -12.36 8.82
CA ILE A 212 -9.52 -13.04 9.69
C ILE A 212 -8.85 -12.04 10.61
N VAL A 213 -8.85 -12.31 11.91
CA VAL A 213 -8.16 -11.50 12.91
C VAL A 213 -6.73 -12.02 13.05
N PHE A 214 -5.80 -11.41 12.32
CA PHE A 214 -4.41 -11.88 12.26
C PHE A 214 -3.69 -11.82 13.62
N ALA A 215 -3.80 -10.69 14.32
CA ALA A 215 -3.11 -10.45 15.60
C ALA A 215 -4.04 -9.76 16.62
N PRO A 216 -4.85 -10.50 17.39
CA PRO A 216 -5.73 -9.93 18.42
C PRO A 216 -4.96 -9.57 19.71
N VAL A 217 -3.80 -8.93 19.61
CA VAL A 217 -2.96 -8.59 20.76
C VAL A 217 -3.61 -7.44 21.55
N LYS A 218 -3.69 -7.58 22.89
CA LYS A 218 -4.14 -6.49 23.77
C LYS A 218 -3.04 -5.45 23.87
N HIS A 219 -3.30 -4.23 23.43
CA HIS A 219 -2.39 -3.11 23.61
C HIS A 219 -3.13 -1.87 24.13
N PRO A 220 -2.59 -1.11 25.12
CA PRO A 220 -3.29 0.03 25.74
C PRO A 220 -3.67 1.15 24.75
N HIS A 221 -3.00 1.19 23.59
CA HIS A 221 -3.12 2.27 22.62
C HIS A 221 -3.69 1.85 21.25
N SER A 222 -4.13 0.59 21.09
CA SER A 222 -4.60 0.07 19.78
C SER A 222 -6.13 0.05 19.63
N ASN A 223 -6.90 0.28 20.69
CA ASN A 223 -8.35 0.18 20.64
C ASN A 223 -8.94 1.42 19.95
N ILE A 224 -9.88 1.20 19.03
CA ILE A 224 -10.63 2.27 18.36
C ILE A 224 -11.92 2.65 19.11
N GLY A 225 -12.23 1.97 20.21
CA GLY A 225 -13.28 2.33 21.16
C GLY A 225 -14.63 1.67 20.90
N ILE A 226 -14.70 0.71 19.98
CA ILE A 226 -15.93 -0.05 19.69
C ILE A 226 -15.88 -1.48 20.26
N GLU A 227 -14.73 -1.91 20.78
CA GLU A 227 -14.47 -3.28 21.22
C GLU A 227 -15.17 -3.60 22.55
N SER A 228 -15.75 -4.80 22.65
CA SER A 228 -16.24 -5.36 23.90
C SER A 228 -15.07 -5.65 24.85
N SER A 229 -15.25 -5.39 26.15
CA SER A 229 -14.20 -5.61 27.15
C SER A 229 -13.81 -7.09 27.32
N ASP A 230 -14.72 -8.02 27.03
CA ASP A 230 -14.49 -9.47 27.14
C ASP A 230 -14.65 -10.23 25.82
N GLY A 231 -14.87 -9.51 24.72
CA GLY A 231 -15.01 -10.05 23.37
C GLY A 231 -16.40 -10.60 23.06
N VAL A 232 -17.39 -10.42 23.94
CA VAL A 232 -18.76 -10.88 23.73
C VAL A 232 -19.66 -9.73 23.24
N THR A 233 -20.32 -9.92 22.11
CA THR A 233 -21.29 -8.96 21.56
C THR A 233 -22.67 -9.18 22.21
N ARG A 234 -23.13 -8.22 23.03
CA ARG A 234 -24.39 -8.29 23.80
C ARG A 234 -25.45 -7.34 23.26
N THR A 235 -25.79 -7.48 21.99
CA THR A 235 -26.63 -6.52 21.28
C THR A 235 -28.00 -6.36 21.94
N PHE A 236 -28.38 -5.10 22.19
CA PHE A 236 -29.61 -4.64 22.85
C PHE A 236 -29.76 -5.00 24.34
N ASP A 237 -28.74 -5.63 24.95
CA ASP A 237 -28.72 -5.95 26.38
C ASP A 237 -28.27 -4.73 27.22
N GLU A 238 -28.69 -4.68 28.48
CA GLU A 238 -28.22 -3.66 29.44
C GLU A 238 -26.70 -3.68 29.63
N ALA A 239 -26.07 -4.84 29.54
CA ALA A 239 -24.62 -5.03 29.70
C ALA A 239 -23.82 -4.78 28.40
N ALA A 240 -24.42 -4.23 27.36
CA ALA A 240 -23.74 -3.90 26.11
C ALA A 240 -22.65 -2.81 26.31
N ASP A 241 -21.41 -3.15 26.00
CA ASP A 241 -20.25 -2.25 26.15
C ASP A 241 -19.39 -2.12 24.88
N GLY A 242 -19.66 -2.92 23.86
CA GLY A 242 -18.94 -2.94 22.60
C GLY A 242 -19.15 -4.25 21.84
N THR A 243 -18.47 -4.39 20.71
CA THR A 243 -18.55 -5.56 19.83
C THR A 243 -17.37 -6.52 20.03
N GLY A 244 -17.64 -7.81 20.03
CA GLY A 244 -16.62 -8.86 19.92
C GLY A 244 -16.11 -9.01 18.48
N PHE A 245 -14.90 -9.55 18.31
CA PHE A 245 -14.36 -9.88 16.99
C PHE A 245 -14.88 -11.22 16.49
N GLY A 246 -15.08 -11.34 15.18
CA GLY A 246 -15.42 -12.59 14.52
C GLY A 246 -14.59 -12.83 13.27
N GLU A 247 -14.33 -14.11 13.00
CA GLU A 247 -13.72 -14.62 11.78
C GLU A 247 -14.72 -15.49 11.02
N GLY A 248 -14.51 -15.61 9.71
CA GLY A 248 -15.32 -16.48 8.87
C GLY A 248 -15.39 -16.01 7.42
N SER A 249 -16.08 -16.78 6.60
CA SER A 249 -16.39 -16.44 5.22
C SER A 249 -17.80 -16.87 4.84
N GLY A 250 -18.37 -16.21 3.84
CA GLY A 250 -19.64 -16.61 3.27
C GLY A 250 -19.84 -16.05 1.88
N ALA A 251 -20.68 -16.74 1.11
CA ALA A 251 -21.05 -16.30 -0.22
C ALA A 251 -22.50 -16.67 -0.57
N VAL A 252 -23.08 -15.91 -1.50
CA VAL A 252 -24.40 -16.15 -2.08
C VAL A 252 -24.35 -16.04 -3.61
N VAL A 253 -25.12 -16.87 -4.29
CA VAL A 253 -25.30 -16.81 -5.75
C VAL A 253 -26.69 -16.25 -6.07
N LEU A 254 -26.73 -15.26 -6.95
CA LEU A 254 -27.89 -14.45 -7.28
C LEU A 254 -28.24 -14.60 -8.76
N LYS A 255 -29.54 -14.71 -9.07
CA LYS A 255 -30.07 -14.71 -10.43
C LYS A 255 -31.40 -13.98 -10.50
N ARG A 256 -31.77 -13.48 -11.69
CA ARG A 256 -33.14 -12.98 -11.91
C ARG A 256 -34.14 -14.10 -11.61
N MET A 257 -35.21 -13.81 -10.89
CA MET A 257 -36.18 -14.80 -10.42
C MET A 257 -36.76 -15.64 -11.58
N GLU A 258 -37.11 -15.00 -12.69
CA GLU A 258 -37.61 -15.67 -13.89
C GLU A 258 -36.59 -16.67 -14.48
N GLN A 259 -35.31 -16.32 -14.47
CA GLN A 259 -34.24 -17.17 -14.99
C GLN A 259 -33.96 -18.33 -14.03
N ALA A 260 -34.00 -18.09 -12.72
CA ALA A 260 -33.82 -19.14 -11.73
C ALA A 260 -34.91 -20.22 -11.83
N VAL A 261 -36.16 -19.81 -12.00
CA VAL A 261 -37.28 -20.72 -12.22
C VAL A 261 -37.16 -21.46 -13.55
N ALA A 262 -36.78 -20.76 -14.63
CA ALA A 262 -36.60 -21.36 -15.95
C ALA A 262 -35.48 -22.42 -15.97
N ASP A 263 -34.41 -22.18 -15.23
CA ASP A 263 -33.25 -23.09 -15.16
C ASP A 263 -33.45 -24.25 -14.18
N GLY A 264 -34.55 -24.24 -13.41
CA GLY A 264 -34.86 -25.28 -12.43
C GLY A 264 -33.95 -25.23 -11.20
N ASP A 265 -33.45 -24.04 -10.85
CA ASP A 265 -32.58 -23.84 -9.70
C ASP A 265 -33.31 -24.09 -8.38
N GLN A 266 -32.55 -24.51 -7.37
CA GLN A 266 -33.00 -24.40 -5.99
C GLN A 266 -33.06 -22.91 -5.61
N ILE A 267 -34.12 -22.48 -4.94
CA ILE A 267 -34.28 -21.09 -4.49
C ILE A 267 -34.46 -21.09 -2.98
N TYR A 268 -33.52 -20.46 -2.27
CA TYR A 268 -33.52 -20.37 -0.82
C TYR A 268 -34.42 -19.23 -0.31
N ALA A 269 -34.34 -18.07 -0.96
CA ALA A 269 -35.11 -16.88 -0.65
C ALA A 269 -35.15 -15.94 -1.85
N VAL A 270 -36.06 -14.97 -1.82
CA VAL A 270 -36.19 -13.94 -2.85
C VAL A 270 -35.75 -12.59 -2.27
N LEU A 271 -34.75 -11.96 -2.89
CA LEU A 271 -34.37 -10.58 -2.63
C LEU A 271 -35.33 -9.64 -3.37
N LYS A 272 -36.27 -9.07 -2.62
CA LYS A 272 -37.34 -8.19 -3.12
C LYS A 272 -36.81 -6.78 -3.38
N GLY A 273 -36.10 -6.21 -2.41
CA GLY A 273 -35.61 -4.84 -2.47
C GLY A 273 -34.27 -4.64 -1.78
N SER A 274 -33.53 -3.61 -2.18
CA SER A 274 -32.35 -3.16 -1.44
C SER A 274 -32.07 -1.68 -1.67
N ALA A 275 -31.41 -1.04 -0.71
CA ALA A 275 -30.99 0.35 -0.80
C ALA A 275 -29.62 0.56 -0.17
N VAL A 276 -28.93 1.61 -0.60
CA VAL A 276 -27.67 2.11 -0.03
C VAL A 276 -27.77 3.63 0.09
N ASN A 277 -27.30 4.19 1.22
CA ASN A 277 -27.15 5.64 1.41
C ASN A 277 -25.95 5.97 2.29
N HIS A 278 -25.84 7.23 2.73
CA HIS A 278 -24.80 7.70 3.64
C HIS A 278 -25.40 8.56 4.75
N ASP A 279 -24.81 8.52 5.94
CA ASP A 279 -25.20 9.33 7.11
C ASP A 279 -25.00 10.85 6.92
N GLY A 280 -24.40 11.28 5.81
CA GLY A 280 -24.11 12.69 5.55
C GLY A 280 -23.17 13.33 6.58
N ASN A 281 -23.52 14.54 7.04
CA ASN A 281 -22.73 15.33 8.00
C ASN A 281 -23.29 15.15 9.42
N THR A 282 -22.70 14.24 10.18
CA THR A 282 -23.02 13.97 11.59
C THR A 282 -22.03 14.68 12.52
N GLU A 283 -22.19 14.51 13.85
CA GLU A 283 -21.29 15.13 14.84
C GLU A 283 -19.82 14.65 14.75
N GLY A 284 -19.57 13.52 14.08
CA GLY A 284 -18.24 12.99 13.83
C GLY A 284 -18.30 11.93 12.73
N ILE A 285 -17.22 11.77 11.97
CA ILE A 285 -17.19 10.88 10.77
C ILE A 285 -17.61 9.43 11.04
N THR A 286 -17.51 8.96 12.28
CA THR A 286 -17.90 7.61 12.71
C THR A 286 -19.22 7.54 13.47
N ASN A 287 -19.91 8.66 13.65
CA ASN A 287 -21.18 8.70 14.37
C ASN A 287 -22.33 8.34 13.41
N PRO A 288 -23.12 7.30 13.73
CA PRO A 288 -24.27 6.90 12.91
C PRO A 288 -25.44 7.89 13.04
N ASP A 289 -26.32 7.91 12.03
CA ASP A 289 -27.51 8.78 12.02
C ASP A 289 -28.84 8.01 11.89
N SER A 290 -29.74 8.21 12.86
CA SER A 290 -31.04 7.51 12.89
C SER A 290 -31.98 7.90 11.75
N ASP A 291 -31.91 9.15 11.27
CA ASP A 291 -32.78 9.61 10.17
C ASP A 291 -32.33 9.03 8.84
N SER A 292 -31.02 9.02 8.59
CA SER A 292 -30.41 8.38 7.42
C SER A 292 -30.69 6.88 7.39
N GLN A 293 -30.61 6.19 8.54
CA GLN A 293 -31.00 4.79 8.64
C GLN A 293 -32.51 4.58 8.40
N ALA A 294 -33.38 5.44 8.90
CA ALA A 294 -34.82 5.35 8.63
C ALA A 294 -35.14 5.53 7.13
N GLU A 295 -34.54 6.53 6.48
CA GLU A 295 -34.71 6.79 5.04
C GLU A 295 -34.18 5.64 4.17
N LEU A 296 -33.09 4.98 4.60
CA LEU A 296 -32.58 3.77 3.96
C LEU A 296 -33.61 2.64 3.99
N LEU A 297 -34.21 2.37 5.15
CA LEU A 297 -35.24 1.35 5.30
C LEU A 297 -36.45 1.65 4.40
N LEU A 298 -36.93 2.90 4.44
CA LEU A 298 -38.05 3.36 3.60
C LEU A 298 -37.73 3.25 2.10
N ALA A 299 -36.49 3.50 1.68
CA ALA A 299 -36.05 3.32 0.30
C ALA A 299 -36.06 1.85 -0.13
N ALA A 300 -35.52 0.96 0.71
CA ALA A 300 -35.49 -0.47 0.42
C ALA A 300 -36.89 -1.10 0.41
N TRP A 301 -37.80 -0.66 1.29
CA TRP A 301 -39.19 -1.15 1.30
C TRP A 301 -39.97 -0.68 0.07
N ARG A 302 -39.72 0.54 -0.40
CA ARG A 302 -40.27 1.05 -1.67
C ARG A 302 -39.74 0.26 -2.87
N ASP A 303 -38.44 -0.02 -2.90
CA ASP A 303 -37.82 -0.85 -3.95
C ASP A 303 -38.34 -2.30 -3.93
N ALA A 304 -38.67 -2.83 -2.74
CA ALA A 304 -39.27 -4.15 -2.57
C ALA A 304 -40.76 -4.22 -2.94
N ASP A 305 -41.46 -3.09 -3.00
CA ASP A 305 -42.92 -2.99 -3.16
C ASP A 305 -43.70 -3.86 -2.15
N VAL A 306 -43.33 -3.76 -0.86
CA VAL A 306 -43.98 -4.50 0.24
C VAL A 306 -44.55 -3.57 1.31
N ASP A 307 -45.64 -4.00 1.96
CA ASP A 307 -46.15 -3.36 3.17
C ASP A 307 -45.21 -3.67 4.36
N PRO A 308 -44.59 -2.65 5.00
CA PRO A 308 -43.67 -2.88 6.12
C PRO A 308 -44.28 -3.68 7.28
N ARG A 309 -45.60 -3.65 7.47
CA ARG A 309 -46.30 -4.46 8.50
C ARG A 309 -46.14 -5.97 8.30
N THR A 310 -45.75 -6.39 7.11
CA THR A 310 -45.51 -7.81 6.77
C THR A 310 -44.09 -8.28 7.05
N ILE A 311 -43.18 -7.36 7.41
CA ILE A 311 -41.81 -7.71 7.80
C ILE A 311 -41.84 -8.23 9.24
N GLY A 312 -41.63 -9.54 9.41
CA GLY A 312 -41.75 -10.22 10.71
C GLY A 312 -40.43 -10.44 11.44
N TYR A 313 -39.28 -10.21 10.77
CA TYR A 313 -37.96 -10.36 11.37
C TYR A 313 -36.97 -9.30 10.83
N PHE A 314 -36.13 -8.73 11.70
CA PHE A 314 -34.98 -7.92 11.35
C PHE A 314 -33.68 -8.60 11.80
N GLU A 315 -32.80 -8.83 10.84
CA GLU A 315 -31.39 -9.03 11.09
C GLU A 315 -30.70 -7.66 11.14
N ALA A 316 -30.57 -7.13 12.36
CA ALA A 316 -29.95 -5.85 12.63
C ALA A 316 -28.43 -5.86 12.42
N HIS A 317 -27.86 -4.67 12.22
CA HIS A 317 -26.43 -4.46 12.28
C HIS A 317 -25.91 -4.79 13.68
N GLY A 318 -26.48 -4.21 14.72
CA GLY A 318 -26.42 -4.70 16.10
C GLY A 318 -25.01 -4.87 16.68
N THR A 319 -24.24 -3.80 16.77
CA THR A 319 -22.84 -3.85 17.26
C THR A 319 -22.69 -3.91 18.77
N ALA A 320 -23.78 -3.83 19.54
CA ALA A 320 -23.73 -3.79 21.00
C ALA A 320 -22.95 -2.58 21.55
N THR A 321 -22.79 -1.53 20.75
CA THR A 321 -22.14 -0.29 21.20
C THR A 321 -23.15 0.61 21.89
N ARG A 322 -22.69 1.38 22.88
CA ARG A 322 -23.55 2.28 23.68
C ARG A 322 -24.22 3.38 22.85
N VAL A 323 -23.67 3.70 21.67
CA VAL A 323 -24.19 4.70 20.75
C VAL A 323 -24.95 4.04 19.58
N GLY A 324 -24.39 2.99 18.98
CA GLY A 324 -24.95 2.37 17.78
C GLY A 324 -26.31 1.70 18.01
N ASP A 325 -26.45 0.90 19.06
CA ASP A 325 -27.71 0.17 19.32
C ASP A 325 -28.92 1.11 19.52
N PRO A 326 -28.82 2.21 20.32
CA PRO A 326 -29.89 3.22 20.40
C PRO A 326 -30.23 3.88 19.07
N ILE A 327 -29.22 4.24 18.27
CA ILE A 327 -29.42 4.90 16.97
C ILE A 327 -30.13 3.97 15.99
N GLU A 328 -29.69 2.71 15.92
CA GLU A 328 -30.30 1.70 15.06
C GLU A 328 -31.75 1.38 15.47
N HIS A 329 -31.99 1.20 16.77
CA HIS A 329 -33.34 1.00 17.29
C HIS A 329 -34.27 2.18 16.93
N GLU A 330 -33.79 3.41 17.13
CA GLU A 330 -34.56 4.62 16.81
C GLU A 330 -34.82 4.75 15.30
N GLY A 331 -33.83 4.46 14.44
CA GLY A 331 -34.00 4.45 12.99
C GLY A 331 -35.08 3.47 12.52
N MET A 332 -35.06 2.23 13.03
CA MET A 332 -36.11 1.23 12.73
C MET A 332 -37.48 1.70 13.20
N LYS A 333 -37.58 2.18 14.45
CA LYS A 333 -38.84 2.69 15.01
C LYS A 333 -39.41 3.85 14.20
N ARG A 334 -38.58 4.81 13.78
CA ARG A 334 -38.97 5.95 12.94
C ARG A 334 -39.50 5.51 11.59
N ALA A 335 -38.83 4.55 10.94
CA ALA A 335 -39.27 4.03 9.66
C ALA A 335 -40.65 3.35 9.77
N PHE A 336 -40.85 2.48 10.77
CA PHE A 336 -42.14 1.82 10.99
C PHE A 336 -43.28 2.77 11.33
N ALA A 337 -43.03 3.79 12.15
CA ALA A 337 -44.04 4.77 12.56
C ALA A 337 -44.64 5.56 11.38
N LYS A 338 -44.00 5.54 10.20
CA LYS A 338 -44.58 6.10 8.97
C LYS A 338 -45.69 5.24 8.36
N HIS A 339 -45.81 3.98 8.76
CA HIS A 339 -46.68 2.97 8.15
C HIS A 339 -47.64 2.30 9.13
N THR A 340 -47.28 2.16 10.41
CA THR A 340 -48.12 1.49 11.41
C THR A 340 -47.84 1.96 12.84
N ASP A 341 -48.86 1.83 13.71
CA ASP A 341 -48.77 1.96 15.16
C ASP A 341 -48.85 0.58 15.88
N ASP A 342 -48.87 -0.52 15.12
CA ASP A 342 -48.90 -1.88 15.64
C ASP A 342 -47.64 -2.18 16.47
N ARG A 343 -47.78 -3.04 17.49
CA ARG A 343 -46.73 -3.28 18.49
C ARG A 343 -46.33 -4.73 18.57
N GLY A 344 -45.04 -4.96 18.86
CA GLY A 344 -44.49 -6.29 19.18
C GLY A 344 -44.76 -7.39 18.15
N PHE A 345 -44.85 -7.05 16.86
CA PHE A 345 -45.11 -8.02 15.79
C PHE A 345 -43.85 -8.43 15.02
N CYS A 346 -42.77 -7.65 15.12
CA CYS A 346 -41.54 -7.87 14.36
C CYS A 346 -40.39 -8.25 15.29
N ALA A 347 -39.83 -9.46 15.13
CA ALA A 347 -38.66 -9.88 15.90
C ALA A 347 -37.41 -9.13 15.41
N VAL A 348 -36.48 -8.79 16.31
CA VAL A 348 -35.18 -8.24 15.92
C VAL A 348 -34.04 -8.98 16.63
N GLY A 349 -33.00 -9.32 15.87
CA GLY A 349 -31.80 -9.97 16.38
C GLY A 349 -30.58 -9.68 15.49
N THR A 350 -29.42 -10.21 15.86
CA THR A 350 -28.22 -10.11 15.04
C THR A 350 -27.34 -11.35 15.18
N VAL A 351 -26.67 -11.76 14.11
CA VAL A 351 -25.71 -12.86 14.09
C VAL A 351 -24.42 -12.50 14.83
N LYS A 352 -24.13 -11.20 15.01
CA LYS A 352 -22.90 -10.77 15.70
C LYS A 352 -22.85 -11.25 17.15
N ALA A 353 -24.00 -11.49 17.77
CA ALA A 353 -24.08 -12.11 19.09
C ALA A 353 -23.67 -13.60 19.07
N ASN A 354 -23.84 -14.30 17.94
CA ASN A 354 -23.43 -15.69 17.80
C ASN A 354 -21.94 -15.81 17.45
N VAL A 355 -21.46 -15.02 16.48
CA VAL A 355 -20.13 -15.25 15.85
C VAL A 355 -19.20 -14.04 15.89
N GLY A 356 -19.51 -13.04 16.72
CA GLY A 356 -18.76 -11.79 16.75
C GLY A 356 -18.96 -10.94 15.48
N HIS A 357 -18.25 -9.82 15.41
CA HIS A 357 -18.30 -8.92 14.27
C HIS A 357 -17.23 -9.27 13.23
N LEU A 358 -17.67 -9.72 12.06
CA LEU A 358 -16.81 -10.08 10.93
C LEU A 358 -16.49 -8.87 10.02
N PHE A 359 -16.63 -7.63 10.52
CA PHE A 359 -16.42 -6.39 9.77
C PHE A 359 -17.05 -6.44 8.36
N GLU A 360 -16.26 -6.34 7.28
CA GLU A 360 -16.65 -6.42 5.88
C GLU A 360 -17.48 -7.67 5.52
N GLY A 361 -17.23 -8.79 6.18
CA GLY A 361 -17.96 -10.06 5.99
C GLY A 361 -19.32 -10.11 6.69
N SER A 362 -19.65 -9.14 7.54
CA SER A 362 -20.86 -9.22 8.39
C SER A 362 -22.16 -9.17 7.60
N GLY A 363 -22.20 -8.42 6.49
CA GLY A 363 -23.40 -8.27 5.66
C GLY A 363 -23.85 -9.60 5.05
N VAL A 364 -22.94 -10.34 4.42
CA VAL A 364 -23.26 -11.64 3.82
C VAL A 364 -23.62 -12.70 4.87
N ILE A 365 -22.95 -12.71 6.04
CA ILE A 365 -23.30 -13.65 7.12
C ILE A 365 -24.68 -13.34 7.71
N GLY A 366 -25.02 -12.06 7.90
CA GLY A 366 -26.36 -11.65 8.31
C GLY A 366 -27.42 -12.06 7.28
N LEU A 367 -27.13 -11.87 5.99
CA LEU A 367 -27.99 -12.32 4.90
C LEU A 367 -28.22 -13.84 4.93
N ILE A 368 -27.17 -14.63 5.15
CA ILE A 368 -27.25 -16.09 5.24
C ILE A 368 -28.04 -16.52 6.48
N LYS A 369 -27.90 -15.83 7.62
CA LYS A 369 -28.77 -16.08 8.79
C LYS A 369 -30.23 -15.81 8.45
N ALA A 370 -30.54 -14.69 7.79
CA ALA A 370 -31.90 -14.37 7.36
C ALA A 370 -32.47 -15.44 6.42
N VAL A 371 -31.66 -15.95 5.48
CA VAL A 371 -32.00 -17.11 4.64
C VAL A 371 -32.28 -18.36 5.49
N ALA A 372 -31.45 -18.66 6.49
CA ALA A 372 -31.65 -19.81 7.38
C ALA A 372 -32.96 -19.70 8.18
N VAL A 373 -33.29 -18.50 8.68
CA VAL A 373 -34.54 -18.20 9.41
C VAL A 373 -35.76 -18.41 8.51
N LEU A 374 -35.74 -17.87 7.28
CA LEU A 374 -36.81 -18.07 6.29
C LEU A 374 -36.98 -19.55 5.92
N ARG A 375 -35.87 -20.23 5.59
CA ARG A 375 -35.86 -21.65 5.20
C ARG A 375 -36.48 -22.55 6.28
N ASN A 376 -36.11 -22.32 7.53
CA ASN A 376 -36.60 -23.14 8.64
C ASN A 376 -37.97 -22.69 9.16
N ARG A 377 -38.44 -21.49 8.79
CA ARG A 377 -39.70 -20.90 9.27
C ARG A 377 -39.77 -20.80 10.79
N MET A 378 -38.64 -20.50 11.42
CA MET A 378 -38.46 -20.42 12.87
C MET A 378 -37.68 -19.16 13.22
N ILE A 379 -38.12 -18.43 14.25
CA ILE A 379 -37.41 -17.26 14.79
C ILE A 379 -36.47 -17.74 15.91
N PRO A 380 -35.14 -17.58 15.76
CA PRO A 380 -34.16 -18.02 16.75
C PRO A 380 -34.08 -17.04 17.94
N PRO A 381 -33.62 -17.50 19.11
CA PRO A 381 -33.32 -16.60 20.21
C PRO A 381 -32.13 -15.69 19.87
N GLN A 382 -32.14 -14.48 20.41
CA GLN A 382 -30.98 -13.58 20.39
C GLN A 382 -29.93 -14.11 21.36
N ALA A 383 -28.73 -14.43 20.86
CA ALA A 383 -27.63 -14.85 21.71
C ALA A 383 -27.16 -13.71 22.63
N ASN A 384 -26.55 -14.07 23.77
CA ASN A 384 -26.00 -13.14 24.77
C ASN A 384 -26.96 -12.05 25.29
N PHE A 385 -28.27 -12.31 25.25
CA PHE A 385 -29.30 -11.40 25.72
C PHE A 385 -29.98 -11.95 26.97
N THR A 386 -29.98 -11.16 28.04
CA THR A 386 -30.58 -11.49 29.34
C THR A 386 -31.56 -10.41 29.79
N THR A 387 -31.14 -9.15 29.76
CA THR A 387 -31.92 -8.01 30.27
C THR A 387 -31.97 -6.91 29.20
N PRO A 388 -33.17 -6.46 28.77
CA PRO A 388 -33.28 -5.41 27.78
C PRO A 388 -32.63 -4.11 28.27
N ASN A 389 -31.88 -3.45 27.40
CA ASN A 389 -31.31 -2.14 27.70
C ASN A 389 -32.43 -1.12 27.97
N PRO A 390 -32.47 -0.47 29.15
CA PRO A 390 -33.57 0.42 29.53
C PRO A 390 -33.67 1.70 28.68
N LYS A 391 -32.64 2.00 27.86
CA LYS A 391 -32.66 3.10 26.90
C LYS A 391 -33.39 2.76 25.60
N LEU A 392 -33.70 1.49 25.37
CA LEU A 392 -34.37 0.99 24.16
C LEU A 392 -35.83 0.66 24.47
N ASP A 393 -36.76 1.36 23.83
CA ASP A 393 -38.19 1.16 24.04
C ASP A 393 -38.79 0.12 23.08
N PHE A 394 -38.62 -1.16 23.44
CA PHE A 394 -39.28 -2.27 22.75
C PHE A 394 -40.74 -2.47 23.17
N ALA A 395 -41.18 -1.91 24.30
CA ALA A 395 -42.52 -2.18 24.84
C ALA A 395 -43.62 -1.39 24.10
N SER A 396 -43.29 -0.19 23.61
CA SER A 396 -44.25 0.67 22.90
C SER A 396 -44.18 0.57 21.37
N GLY A 397 -43.11 -0.04 20.84
CA GLY A 397 -42.80 -0.09 19.41
C GLY A 397 -43.18 -1.40 18.70
N PRO A 398 -42.90 -1.49 17.38
CA PRO A 398 -43.23 -2.66 16.56
C PRO A 398 -42.28 -3.85 16.80
N LEU A 399 -41.10 -3.58 17.39
CA LEU A 399 -40.00 -4.53 17.54
C LEU A 399 -40.05 -5.29 18.89
N TYR A 400 -39.60 -6.55 18.90
CA TYR A 400 -39.33 -7.31 20.12
C TYR A 400 -38.08 -8.20 19.98
N ILE A 401 -37.42 -8.51 21.11
CA ILE A 401 -36.26 -9.40 21.14
C ILE A 401 -36.71 -10.84 21.42
N PRO A 402 -36.44 -11.81 20.53
CA PRO A 402 -36.77 -13.22 20.77
C PRO A 402 -35.82 -13.83 21.80
N THR A 403 -36.35 -14.44 22.87
CA THR A 403 -35.56 -15.09 23.94
C THR A 403 -35.58 -16.62 23.88
N ALA A 404 -36.36 -17.20 22.98
CA ALA A 404 -36.44 -18.64 22.76
C ALA A 404 -36.72 -18.92 21.27
N LEU A 405 -36.34 -20.13 20.81
CA LEU A 405 -36.66 -20.60 19.46
C LEU A 405 -38.19 -20.79 19.35
N GLY A 406 -38.82 -20.17 18.37
CA GLY A 406 -40.27 -20.26 18.16
C GLY A 406 -40.66 -20.34 16.68
N PRO A 407 -41.84 -20.91 16.37
CA PRO A 407 -42.35 -20.92 15.00
C PRO A 407 -42.60 -19.50 14.50
N TRP A 408 -42.27 -19.25 13.23
CA TRP A 408 -42.62 -17.99 12.57
C TRP A 408 -44.01 -18.11 11.93
N GLU A 409 -45.03 -17.76 12.70
CA GLU A 409 -46.42 -17.69 12.21
C GLU A 409 -46.64 -16.43 11.36
N SER A 410 -47.28 -16.57 10.20
CA SER A 410 -47.53 -15.47 9.26
C SER A 410 -48.78 -15.78 8.43
N GLU A 411 -49.62 -14.76 8.18
CA GLU A 411 -50.81 -14.88 7.32
C GLU A 411 -50.48 -14.81 5.81
N GLY A 412 -49.29 -14.32 5.47
CA GLY A 412 -48.76 -14.22 4.11
C GLY A 412 -47.31 -14.74 4.02
N PRO A 413 -46.58 -14.43 2.92
CA PRO A 413 -45.19 -14.84 2.82
C PRO A 413 -44.36 -14.17 3.92
N ARG A 414 -43.50 -14.96 4.58
CA ARG A 414 -42.54 -14.46 5.59
C ARG A 414 -41.53 -13.54 4.94
N ARG A 415 -41.32 -12.37 5.54
CA ARG A 415 -40.40 -11.35 5.06
C ARG A 415 -39.48 -10.86 6.17
N CYS A 416 -38.22 -10.62 5.84
CA CYS A 416 -37.26 -10.05 6.76
C CYS A 416 -36.42 -8.93 6.15
N GLY A 417 -35.96 -8.01 7.00
CA GLY A 417 -34.97 -7.00 6.67
C GLY A 417 -33.57 -7.40 7.15
N VAL A 418 -32.53 -7.02 6.42
CA VAL A 418 -31.11 -7.20 6.80
C VAL A 418 -30.38 -5.87 6.69
N SER A 419 -29.78 -5.40 7.78
CA SER A 419 -29.07 -4.11 7.83
C SER A 419 -27.56 -4.27 8.05
N ALA A 420 -26.78 -3.42 7.41
CA ALA A 420 -25.36 -3.26 7.69
C ALA A 420 -24.92 -1.80 7.54
N PHE A 421 -24.23 -1.27 8.56
CA PHE A 421 -23.79 0.12 8.63
C PHE A 421 -22.27 0.17 8.72
N GLY A 422 -21.64 0.84 7.76
CA GLY A 422 -20.20 1.00 7.68
C GLY A 422 -19.72 2.10 8.62
N LEU A 423 -18.55 1.91 9.23
CA LEU A 423 -17.95 2.87 10.17
C LEU A 423 -17.80 4.28 9.58
N GLY A 424 -17.61 4.42 8.26
CA GLY A 424 -17.52 5.71 7.58
C GLY A 424 -18.87 6.36 7.24
N GLY A 425 -20.00 5.75 7.61
CA GLY A 425 -21.36 6.26 7.39
C GLY A 425 -22.10 5.71 6.18
N THR A 426 -21.50 4.80 5.39
CA THR A 426 -22.22 4.12 4.30
C THR A 426 -23.14 3.04 4.86
N ASN A 427 -24.43 3.09 4.53
CA ASN A 427 -25.41 2.14 5.03
C ASN A 427 -26.01 1.31 3.91
N ALA A 428 -26.37 0.07 4.21
CA ALA A 428 -27.07 -0.82 3.29
C ALA A 428 -28.21 -1.57 3.99
N HIS A 429 -29.33 -1.74 3.27
CA HIS A 429 -30.46 -2.56 3.72
C HIS A 429 -31.00 -3.43 2.58
N ALA A 430 -31.39 -4.66 2.92
CA ALA A 430 -32.00 -5.62 1.98
C ALA A 430 -33.29 -6.23 2.56
N VAL A 431 -34.27 -6.46 1.71
CA VAL A 431 -35.56 -7.10 2.04
C VAL A 431 -35.64 -8.46 1.38
N LEU A 432 -35.82 -9.51 2.17
CA LEU A 432 -35.98 -10.88 1.72
C LEU A 432 -37.40 -11.39 1.95
N GLU A 433 -37.84 -12.32 1.10
CA GLU A 433 -39.10 -13.05 1.20
C GLU A 433 -38.85 -14.56 1.08
N GLU A 434 -39.64 -15.39 1.78
CA GLU A 434 -39.59 -16.84 1.63
C GLU A 434 -40.00 -17.28 0.22
N TYR A 435 -39.40 -18.37 -0.27
CA TYR A 435 -39.84 -19.02 -1.50
C TYR A 435 -40.58 -20.32 -1.18
N ALA A 436 -41.78 -20.48 -1.74
CA ALA A 436 -42.53 -21.73 -1.63
C ALA A 436 -41.99 -22.74 -2.65
N SER A 437 -41.18 -23.69 -2.18
CA SER A 437 -40.67 -24.77 -3.04
C SER A 437 -41.82 -25.63 -3.58
N PRO A 438 -41.73 -26.11 -4.83
CA PRO A 438 -42.69 -27.07 -5.38
C PRO A 438 -42.71 -28.36 -4.54
N GLU A 439 -43.86 -29.03 -4.47
CA GLU A 439 -43.96 -30.30 -3.72
C GLU A 439 -42.96 -31.36 -4.23
N PRO A 440 -42.43 -32.20 -3.33
CA PRO A 440 -41.63 -33.37 -3.70
C PRO A 440 -42.41 -34.27 -4.65
N GLN A 441 -41.75 -34.74 -5.71
CA GLN A 441 -42.35 -35.67 -6.65
C GLN A 441 -42.10 -37.11 -6.22
N ALA A 442 -42.93 -38.04 -6.72
CA ALA A 442 -42.75 -39.47 -6.44
C ALA A 442 -41.34 -39.94 -6.88
N PRO A 443 -40.71 -40.86 -6.13
CA PRO A 443 -39.41 -41.42 -6.49
C PRO A 443 -39.44 -42.05 -7.88
N SER A 444 -38.37 -41.84 -8.64
CA SER A 444 -38.19 -42.51 -9.93
C SER A 444 -37.76 -43.97 -9.76
N GLU A 445 -38.14 -44.83 -10.72
CA GLU A 445 -37.70 -46.23 -10.76
C GLU A 445 -36.51 -46.39 -11.73
N GLY A 446 -35.49 -47.16 -11.34
CA GLY A 446 -34.38 -47.53 -12.21
C GLY A 446 -33.00 -47.29 -11.60
N GLU A 447 -31.96 -47.84 -12.24
CA GLU A 447 -30.58 -47.60 -11.85
C GLU A 447 -30.07 -46.26 -12.39
N VAL A 448 -29.33 -45.52 -11.57
CA VAL A 448 -28.68 -44.27 -11.94
C VAL A 448 -27.19 -44.31 -11.64
N LEU A 449 -26.41 -43.54 -12.41
CA LEU A 449 -24.97 -43.38 -12.21
C LEU A 449 -24.69 -42.17 -11.32
N PHE A 450 -24.22 -42.41 -10.11
CA PHE A 450 -23.70 -41.39 -9.18
C PHE A 450 -22.22 -41.17 -9.42
N THR A 451 -21.77 -39.92 -9.43
CA THR A 451 -20.38 -39.54 -9.72
C THR A 451 -19.85 -38.50 -8.74
N LEU A 452 -18.61 -38.65 -8.28
CA LEU A 452 -17.88 -37.58 -7.59
C LEU A 452 -16.47 -37.45 -8.16
N SER A 453 -15.87 -36.28 -7.99
CA SER A 453 -14.46 -36.06 -8.29
C SER A 453 -13.82 -35.05 -7.36
N ALA A 454 -12.50 -35.18 -7.18
CA ALA A 454 -11.70 -34.24 -6.40
C ALA A 454 -10.30 -34.02 -6.98
N ALA A 455 -9.71 -32.85 -6.72
CA ALA A 455 -8.38 -32.44 -7.13
C ALA A 455 -7.29 -33.30 -6.47
N THR A 456 -7.47 -33.73 -5.21
CA THR A 456 -6.54 -34.62 -4.51
C THR A 456 -7.21 -35.92 -4.03
N PRO A 457 -6.45 -37.01 -3.80
CA PRO A 457 -6.99 -38.25 -3.25
C PRO A 457 -7.58 -38.06 -1.84
N ARG A 458 -7.00 -37.13 -1.05
CA ARG A 458 -7.47 -36.81 0.30
C ARG A 458 -8.83 -36.12 0.25
N SER A 459 -8.95 -35.09 -0.59
CA SER A 459 -10.22 -34.40 -0.86
C SER A 459 -11.32 -35.37 -1.31
N LEU A 460 -10.99 -36.35 -2.18
CA LEU A 460 -11.95 -37.36 -2.63
C LEU A 460 -12.44 -38.24 -1.47
N THR A 461 -11.52 -38.70 -0.62
CA THR A 461 -11.82 -39.56 0.53
C THR A 461 -12.73 -38.83 1.52
N TRP A 462 -12.37 -37.60 1.88
CA TRP A 462 -13.18 -36.76 2.77
C TRP A 462 -14.54 -36.40 2.19
N LEU A 463 -14.63 -36.19 0.87
CA LEU A 463 -15.90 -35.94 0.20
C LEU A 463 -16.82 -37.17 0.31
N VAL A 464 -16.31 -38.38 0.08
CA VAL A 464 -17.09 -39.62 0.24
C VAL A 464 -17.56 -39.79 1.69
N GLU A 465 -16.70 -39.56 2.68
CA GLU A 465 -17.09 -39.58 4.10
C GLU A 465 -18.16 -38.54 4.44
N ARG A 466 -18.05 -37.33 3.87
CA ARG A 466 -19.03 -36.26 4.05
C ARG A 466 -20.40 -36.65 3.50
N TYR A 467 -20.45 -37.31 2.34
CA TYR A 467 -21.69 -37.85 1.79
C TYR A 467 -22.29 -38.96 2.67
N ILE A 468 -21.49 -39.89 3.18
CA ILE A 468 -21.98 -40.93 4.10
C ILE A 468 -22.59 -40.29 5.37
N ARG A 469 -21.89 -39.34 6.01
CA ARG A 469 -22.41 -38.63 7.19
C ARG A 469 -23.69 -37.85 6.89
N PHE A 470 -23.79 -37.24 5.71
CA PHE A 470 -24.98 -36.52 5.30
C PHE A 470 -26.18 -37.46 5.11
N ILE A 471 -25.97 -38.62 4.51
CA ILE A 471 -27.00 -39.65 4.35
C ILE A 471 -27.44 -40.19 5.72
N ASP A 472 -26.48 -40.55 6.59
CA ASP A 472 -26.76 -41.04 7.95
C ASP A 472 -27.50 -40.02 8.82
N GLY A 473 -27.28 -38.73 8.59
CA GLY A 473 -28.00 -37.63 9.23
C GLY A 473 -29.40 -37.37 8.67
N GLY A 474 -29.87 -38.16 7.70
CA GLY A 474 -31.18 -37.99 7.07
C GLY A 474 -31.23 -36.91 5.98
N GLY A 475 -30.08 -36.40 5.52
CA GLY A 475 -30.00 -35.30 4.55
C GLY A 475 -30.62 -35.58 3.17
N LEU A 476 -30.87 -36.86 2.85
CA LEU A 476 -31.51 -37.32 1.61
C LEU A 476 -32.86 -38.02 1.83
N ALA A 477 -33.48 -37.88 3.02
CA ALA A 477 -34.71 -38.61 3.34
C ALA A 477 -35.88 -38.35 2.35
N ASP A 478 -35.96 -37.14 1.80
CA ASP A 478 -37.01 -36.72 0.86
C ASP A 478 -36.49 -36.54 -0.59
N ALA A 479 -35.27 -36.98 -0.88
CA ALA A 479 -34.63 -36.79 -2.19
C ALA A 479 -34.77 -38.02 -3.09
N ASP A 480 -35.15 -37.81 -4.35
CA ASP A 480 -35.09 -38.85 -5.38
C ASP A 480 -33.63 -39.09 -5.81
N ILE A 481 -33.23 -40.35 -5.91
CA ILE A 481 -31.86 -40.73 -6.27
C ILE A 481 -31.47 -40.22 -7.66
N ALA A 482 -32.44 -40.07 -8.57
CA ALA A 482 -32.19 -39.47 -9.89
C ALA A 482 -31.82 -37.98 -9.79
N ASP A 483 -32.45 -37.22 -8.89
CA ASP A 483 -32.11 -35.81 -8.66
C ASP A 483 -30.73 -35.68 -7.99
N VAL A 484 -30.40 -36.60 -7.07
CA VAL A 484 -29.06 -36.68 -6.45
C VAL A 484 -28.00 -36.94 -7.52
N ALA A 485 -28.20 -37.94 -8.37
CA ALA A 485 -27.28 -38.25 -9.46
C ALA A 485 -27.17 -37.10 -10.47
N TYR A 486 -28.30 -36.49 -10.85
CA TYR A 486 -28.32 -35.33 -11.73
C TYR A 486 -27.52 -34.16 -11.13
N THR A 487 -27.80 -33.80 -9.88
CA THR A 487 -27.12 -32.70 -9.18
C THR A 487 -25.63 -32.94 -9.17
N THR A 488 -25.14 -34.14 -8.80
CA THR A 488 -23.69 -34.41 -8.82
C THR A 488 -23.03 -34.23 -10.18
N ARG A 489 -23.75 -34.47 -11.29
CA ARG A 489 -23.20 -34.33 -12.65
C ARG A 489 -23.10 -32.88 -13.11
N VAL A 490 -24.07 -32.04 -12.72
CA VAL A 490 -24.18 -30.66 -13.20
C VAL A 490 -23.55 -29.63 -12.27
N SER A 491 -23.41 -29.97 -10.99
CA SER A 491 -22.95 -29.04 -9.95
C SER A 491 -21.52 -29.29 -9.46
N ARG A 492 -20.98 -30.49 -9.65
CA ARG A 492 -19.62 -30.84 -9.19
C ARG A 492 -18.63 -30.65 -10.33
N SER A 493 -17.54 -29.98 -10.03
CA SER A 493 -16.47 -29.73 -11.00
C SER A 493 -15.70 -31.00 -11.32
N SER A 494 -15.35 -31.16 -12.59
CA SER A 494 -14.62 -32.32 -13.07
C SER A 494 -13.15 -32.26 -12.64
N HIS A 495 -12.74 -33.20 -11.78
CA HIS A 495 -11.35 -33.29 -11.30
C HIS A 495 -10.69 -34.63 -11.63
N ARG A 496 -9.38 -34.74 -11.36
CA ARG A 496 -8.55 -35.90 -11.71
C ARG A 496 -8.94 -37.19 -10.99
N HIS A 497 -9.22 -37.13 -9.68
CA HIS A 497 -9.58 -38.32 -8.91
C HIS A 497 -11.09 -38.49 -8.92
N ARG A 498 -11.58 -39.65 -9.39
CA ARG A 498 -12.99 -39.85 -9.73
C ARG A 498 -13.53 -41.14 -9.13
N VAL A 499 -14.78 -41.09 -8.68
CA VAL A 499 -15.56 -42.28 -8.31
C VAL A 499 -16.88 -42.30 -9.05
N ALA A 500 -17.32 -43.50 -9.40
CA ALA A 500 -18.58 -43.76 -10.06
C ALA A 500 -19.25 -44.95 -9.40
N VAL A 501 -20.55 -44.83 -9.08
CA VAL A 501 -21.33 -45.89 -8.45
C VAL A 501 -22.69 -45.98 -9.15
N VAL A 502 -23.07 -47.19 -9.59
CA VAL A 502 -24.44 -47.46 -10.04
C VAL A 502 -25.28 -47.79 -8.82
N VAL A 503 -26.40 -47.08 -8.66
CA VAL A 503 -27.26 -47.13 -7.48
C VAL A 503 -28.73 -47.11 -7.90
N SER A 504 -29.58 -47.75 -7.11
CA SER A 504 -31.05 -47.78 -7.33
C SER A 504 -31.83 -46.96 -6.30
N ASP A 505 -31.24 -46.71 -5.13
CA ASP A 505 -31.81 -45.90 -4.06
C ASP A 505 -30.72 -45.30 -3.16
N VAL A 506 -31.13 -44.51 -2.16
CA VAL A 506 -30.22 -43.84 -1.21
C VAL A 506 -29.47 -44.83 -0.32
N ASP A 507 -30.09 -45.95 0.05
CA ASP A 507 -29.45 -46.98 0.88
C ASP A 507 -28.33 -47.71 0.11
N ASP A 508 -28.55 -47.97 -1.18
CA ASP A 508 -27.56 -48.56 -2.08
C ASP A 508 -26.41 -47.60 -2.37
N LEU A 509 -26.69 -46.29 -2.48
CA LEU A 509 -25.65 -45.26 -2.54
C LEU A 509 -24.79 -45.28 -1.28
N ARG A 510 -25.41 -45.27 -0.08
CA ARG A 510 -24.69 -45.33 1.19
C ARG A 510 -23.78 -46.56 1.28
N ARG A 511 -24.28 -47.74 0.92
CA ARG A 511 -23.48 -48.98 0.92
C ARG A 511 -22.35 -48.91 -0.11
N GLY A 512 -22.63 -48.46 -1.33
CA GLY A 512 -21.65 -48.35 -2.39
C GLY A 512 -20.49 -47.39 -2.05
N LEU A 513 -20.79 -46.26 -1.40
CA LEU A 513 -19.77 -45.34 -0.90
C LEU A 513 -18.92 -45.95 0.23
N ALA A 514 -19.55 -46.69 1.16
CA ALA A 514 -18.82 -47.38 2.23
C ALA A 514 -17.91 -48.49 1.68
N GLU A 515 -18.35 -49.25 0.67
CA GLU A 515 -17.54 -50.25 -0.02
C GLU A 515 -16.33 -49.64 -0.73
N LEU A 516 -16.50 -48.48 -1.36
CA LEU A 516 -15.40 -47.75 -2.01
C LEU A 516 -14.32 -47.32 -1.02
N LEU A 517 -14.70 -46.85 0.18
CA LEU A 517 -13.73 -46.46 1.21
C LEU A 517 -12.88 -47.65 1.69
N VAL A 518 -13.45 -48.86 1.74
CA VAL A 518 -12.74 -50.05 2.22
C VAL A 518 -11.91 -50.72 1.12
N ASN A 519 -12.49 -50.88 -0.07
CA ASN A 519 -11.92 -51.72 -1.13
C ASN A 519 -11.18 -50.91 -2.21
N GLY A 520 -11.33 -49.59 -2.24
CA GLY A 520 -10.81 -48.69 -3.29
C GLY A 520 -11.52 -48.82 -4.65
N GLN A 521 -12.39 -49.80 -4.82
CA GLN A 521 -13.13 -50.08 -6.06
C GLN A 521 -14.41 -50.87 -5.78
N ARG A 522 -15.43 -50.65 -6.63
CA ARG A 522 -16.66 -51.44 -6.70
C ARG A 522 -16.85 -51.87 -8.17
N PRO A 523 -17.03 -53.17 -8.47
CA PRO A 523 -17.29 -53.61 -9.83
C PRO A 523 -18.55 -52.96 -10.40
N ILE A 524 -18.45 -52.33 -11.57
CA ILE A 524 -19.59 -51.70 -12.25
C ILE A 524 -20.03 -52.62 -13.40
N THR A 525 -21.26 -53.12 -13.33
CA THR A 525 -21.87 -54.01 -14.33
C THR A 525 -23.18 -53.39 -14.83
N GLY A 526 -23.81 -54.00 -15.85
CA GLY A 526 -25.11 -53.54 -16.38
C GLY A 526 -25.02 -52.42 -17.43
N ALA A 527 -26.16 -51.80 -17.72
CA ALA A 527 -26.33 -50.88 -18.85
C ALA A 527 -25.52 -49.57 -18.73
N LEU A 528 -25.17 -49.16 -17.50
CA LEU A 528 -24.44 -47.92 -17.21
C LEU A 528 -22.91 -48.10 -17.14
N ALA A 529 -22.40 -49.33 -17.29
CA ALA A 529 -20.97 -49.62 -17.13
C ALA A 529 -20.07 -48.88 -18.15
N ALA A 530 -20.53 -48.71 -19.39
CA ALA A 530 -19.80 -47.96 -20.41
C ALA A 530 -19.66 -46.47 -20.05
N ALA A 531 -20.75 -45.85 -19.58
CA ALA A 531 -20.75 -44.45 -19.15
C ALA A 531 -19.86 -44.25 -17.91
N ALA A 532 -19.92 -45.17 -16.95
CA ALA A 532 -19.07 -45.10 -15.77
C ALA A 532 -17.58 -45.23 -16.11
N LYS A 533 -17.22 -46.15 -17.02
CA LYS A 533 -15.83 -46.30 -17.48
C LYS A 533 -15.33 -45.05 -18.21
N ALA A 534 -16.16 -44.45 -19.06
CA ALA A 534 -15.82 -43.20 -19.75
C ALA A 534 -15.59 -42.05 -18.76
N TYR A 535 -16.41 -41.93 -17.72
CA TYR A 535 -16.22 -40.95 -16.66
C TYR A 535 -14.92 -41.16 -15.89
N LEU A 536 -14.63 -42.41 -15.48
CA LEU A 536 -13.41 -42.75 -14.76
C LEU A 536 -12.14 -42.51 -15.59
N SER A 537 -12.23 -42.54 -16.93
CA SER A 537 -11.12 -42.24 -17.84
C SER A 537 -11.00 -40.76 -18.24
N GLY A 538 -11.72 -39.85 -17.59
CA GLY A 538 -11.63 -38.41 -17.85
C GLY A 538 -12.81 -37.80 -18.61
N GLY A 539 -13.69 -38.62 -19.21
CA GLY A 539 -14.86 -38.17 -19.96
C GLY A 539 -15.98 -37.58 -19.10
N ARG A 540 -17.01 -37.03 -19.74
CA ARG A 540 -18.21 -36.48 -19.08
C ARG A 540 -19.39 -37.45 -19.20
N VAL A 541 -20.35 -37.32 -18.29
CA VAL A 541 -21.63 -38.05 -18.33
C VAL A 541 -22.73 -37.06 -18.69
N ASP A 542 -22.94 -36.84 -19.99
CA ASP A 542 -23.83 -35.77 -20.48
C ASP A 542 -25.30 -36.18 -20.58
N SER A 543 -25.62 -37.48 -20.54
CA SER A 543 -27.00 -37.95 -20.57
C SER A 543 -27.70 -37.67 -19.23
N ALA A 544 -28.86 -37.01 -19.28
CA ALA A 544 -29.77 -36.91 -18.13
C ALA A 544 -30.12 -38.32 -17.60
N PRO A 545 -30.39 -38.47 -16.28
CA PRO A 545 -30.95 -39.72 -15.77
C PRO A 545 -32.21 -40.09 -16.57
N PRO A 546 -32.46 -41.39 -16.82
CA PRO A 546 -33.59 -41.85 -17.64
C PRO A 546 -34.90 -41.75 -16.83
N VAL A 547 -35.37 -40.54 -16.59
CA VAL A 547 -36.61 -40.26 -15.83
C VAL A 547 -37.62 -39.50 -16.69
N ASP A 548 -38.92 -39.80 -16.51
CA ASP A 548 -40.03 -39.22 -17.30
C ASP A 548 -40.36 -37.75 -16.93
N ARG A 549 -39.48 -37.09 -16.17
CA ARG A 549 -39.63 -35.72 -15.67
C ARG A 549 -38.31 -34.95 -15.76
N ALA A 550 -38.38 -33.62 -15.74
CA ALA A 550 -37.17 -32.82 -15.57
C ALA A 550 -36.55 -33.07 -14.18
N PRO A 551 -35.28 -33.47 -14.09
CA PRO A 551 -34.59 -33.60 -12.81
C PRO A 551 -34.37 -32.23 -12.19
N ARG A 552 -34.35 -32.17 -10.85
CA ARG A 552 -34.19 -30.93 -10.07
C ARG A 552 -32.82 -30.88 -9.40
N ILE A 553 -32.34 -29.68 -9.11
CA ILE A 553 -31.20 -29.49 -8.21
C ILE A 553 -31.67 -29.77 -6.78
N VAL A 554 -30.99 -30.70 -6.10
CA VAL A 554 -31.22 -31.00 -4.69
C VAL A 554 -29.99 -30.66 -3.88
N ARG A 555 -30.21 -30.40 -2.59
CA ARG A 555 -29.12 -30.06 -1.69
C ARG A 555 -28.22 -31.27 -1.44
N LEU A 556 -26.93 -31.09 -1.71
CA LEU A 556 -25.88 -32.10 -1.50
C LEU A 556 -24.68 -31.51 -0.78
N PRO A 557 -23.85 -32.33 -0.10
CA PRO A 557 -22.61 -31.85 0.50
C PRO A 557 -21.68 -31.23 -0.55
N GLY A 558 -21.18 -30.03 -0.29
CA GLY A 558 -20.18 -29.39 -1.13
C GLY A 558 -18.80 -30.03 -1.02
N TYR A 559 -17.89 -29.61 -1.88
CA TYR A 559 -16.50 -30.03 -1.95
C TYR A 559 -15.82 -30.10 -0.57
N ALA A 560 -14.96 -31.11 -0.39
CA ALA A 560 -14.12 -31.26 0.80
C ALA A 560 -12.68 -30.90 0.42
N PHE A 561 -12.27 -29.68 0.76
CA PHE A 561 -10.93 -29.17 0.44
C PHE A 561 -9.84 -29.90 1.22
N ASP A 562 -8.70 -30.12 0.58
CA ASP A 562 -7.46 -30.51 1.24
C ASP A 562 -7.00 -29.41 2.20
N GLU A 563 -6.40 -29.82 3.32
CA GLU A 563 -5.89 -28.92 4.36
C GLU A 563 -4.35 -28.84 4.30
N THR A 564 -3.82 -28.68 3.09
CA THR A 564 -2.37 -28.51 2.90
C THR A 564 -1.90 -27.17 3.44
N LEU A 565 -0.79 -27.16 4.19
CA LEU A 565 -0.21 -25.93 4.74
C LEU A 565 0.16 -24.94 3.63
N ALA A 566 -0.27 -23.70 3.80
CA ALA A 566 -0.04 -22.57 2.92
C ALA A 566 0.23 -21.34 3.81
N TRP A 567 1.38 -21.33 4.47
CA TRP A 567 1.79 -20.26 5.38
C TRP A 567 3.29 -20.08 5.36
N MET A 568 3.74 -18.84 5.43
CA MET A 568 5.17 -18.55 5.43
C MET A 568 5.79 -18.94 6.76
N GLU A 569 6.81 -19.81 6.69
CA GLU A 569 7.59 -20.25 7.85
C GLU A 569 8.80 -19.35 8.08
N PHE A 570 9.27 -19.33 9.33
CA PHE A 570 10.47 -18.58 9.71
C PHE A 570 11.73 -19.31 9.26
N PRO A 571 12.81 -18.59 8.89
CA PRO A 571 14.09 -19.19 8.57
C PRO A 571 14.62 -20.04 9.74
N GLU A 572 15.10 -21.26 9.45
CA GLU A 572 15.70 -22.09 10.48
C GLU A 572 16.94 -21.41 11.11
N GLY A 573 17.04 -21.49 12.43
CA GLY A 573 18.21 -20.93 13.15
C GLY A 573 18.22 -19.41 13.25
N TRP A 574 17.15 -18.69 12.91
CA TRP A 574 17.08 -17.22 13.07
C TRP A 574 17.45 -16.76 14.50
N ARG A 575 17.05 -17.54 15.51
CA ARG A 575 17.41 -17.30 16.93
C ARG A 575 18.91 -17.42 17.22
N SER A 576 19.64 -18.21 16.43
CA SER A 576 21.08 -18.44 16.59
C SER A 576 21.96 -17.58 15.66
N GLN A 577 21.38 -17.06 14.57
CA GLN A 577 22.09 -16.27 13.55
C GLN A 577 22.09 -14.77 13.86
N LEU A 578 21.26 -14.30 14.79
CA LEU A 578 21.19 -12.91 15.22
C LEU A 578 21.97 -12.71 16.53
N SER A 579 23.30 -12.74 16.44
CA SER A 579 24.09 -11.83 17.26
C SER A 579 23.85 -10.45 16.65
N LEU A 580 22.87 -9.70 17.15
CA LEU A 580 22.94 -8.25 17.02
C LEU A 580 24.19 -7.84 17.78
N ALA A 581 25.31 -7.75 17.06
CA ALA A 581 26.37 -6.87 17.45
C ALA A 581 25.68 -5.51 17.66
N THR A 582 25.67 -5.04 18.89
CA THR A 582 25.53 -3.61 19.16
C THR A 582 26.64 -2.95 18.34
N SER A 583 26.31 -2.42 17.15
CA SER A 583 27.25 -1.58 16.45
C SER A 583 27.30 -0.27 17.22
N ASP A 584 28.23 -0.16 18.16
CA ASP A 584 28.83 1.12 18.49
C ASP A 584 29.59 1.58 17.25
N GLU A 585 28.90 2.22 16.31
CA GLU A 585 29.56 3.05 15.29
C GLU A 585 28.72 4.31 15.07
N ARG A 586 29.03 5.35 15.86
CA ARG A 586 28.55 6.70 15.61
C ARG A 586 29.44 7.35 14.55
N HIS A 587 28.89 7.75 13.41
CA HIS A 587 29.55 8.70 12.51
C HIS A 587 28.53 9.71 11.94
N PRO A 588 28.22 10.81 12.67
CA PRO A 588 27.07 11.67 12.36
C PRO A 588 27.31 12.67 11.20
N VAL A 589 28.58 12.97 10.88
CA VAL A 589 28.97 13.86 9.78
C VAL A 589 30.30 13.34 9.26
N THR A 590 30.34 12.95 7.99
CA THR A 590 31.53 12.36 7.37
C THR A 590 31.98 13.06 6.11
N HIS A 591 31.27 14.09 5.64
CA HIS A 591 31.54 14.69 4.34
C HIS A 591 31.33 16.21 4.33
N ASP A 592 31.85 16.86 3.29
CA ASP A 592 31.63 18.28 2.97
C ASP A 592 31.95 18.54 1.49
N VAL A 593 31.91 19.81 1.08
CA VAL A 593 32.33 20.26 -0.24
C VAL A 593 33.35 21.39 -0.11
N GLU A 594 34.50 21.19 -0.74
CA GLU A 594 35.58 22.17 -0.80
C GLU A 594 35.79 22.68 -2.23
N PHE A 595 36.30 23.90 -2.36
CA PHE A 595 36.81 24.40 -3.63
C PHE A 595 38.30 24.12 -3.71
N GLN A 596 38.68 23.21 -4.60
CA GLN A 596 40.09 22.83 -4.77
C GLN A 596 40.69 23.50 -6.01
N PRO A 597 41.92 24.04 -5.92
CA PRO A 597 42.62 24.58 -7.07
C PRO A 597 42.77 23.53 -8.16
N THR A 598 42.55 23.92 -9.41
CA THR A 598 42.75 23.08 -10.58
C THR A 598 43.61 23.84 -11.60
N PRO A 599 44.41 23.15 -12.44
CA PRO A 599 45.21 23.82 -13.46
C PRO A 599 44.36 24.69 -14.39
N ALA A 600 44.86 25.86 -14.76
CA ALA A 600 44.24 26.70 -15.78
C ALA A 600 44.22 25.97 -17.13
N LEU A 601 43.14 26.12 -17.88
CA LEU A 601 43.02 25.52 -19.21
C LEU A 601 43.95 26.23 -20.21
N PRO A 602 44.50 25.50 -21.18
CA PRO A 602 45.25 26.11 -22.27
C PRO A 602 44.33 27.04 -23.06
N THR A 603 44.76 28.27 -23.30
CA THR A 603 44.02 29.23 -24.12
C THR A 603 44.05 28.75 -25.58
N THR A 604 42.96 28.16 -26.03
CA THR A 604 42.72 27.77 -27.42
C THR A 604 41.79 28.78 -28.09
N GLY A 605 41.91 28.96 -29.41
CA GLY A 605 40.96 29.77 -30.18
C GLY A 605 39.58 29.11 -30.22
N VAL A 606 38.57 29.88 -30.63
CA VAL A 606 37.17 29.40 -30.79
C VAL A 606 37.14 28.13 -31.65
N PRO A 607 36.50 27.03 -31.17
CA PRO A 607 36.42 25.79 -31.94
C PRO A 607 35.76 25.99 -33.31
N ALA A 608 36.25 25.27 -34.32
CA ALA A 608 35.68 25.34 -35.66
C ALA A 608 34.21 24.88 -35.65
N GLY A 609 33.31 25.75 -36.10
CA GLY A 609 31.86 25.50 -36.11
C GLY A 609 31.13 25.87 -34.81
N ALA A 610 31.81 26.46 -33.83
CA ALA A 610 31.15 27.00 -32.65
C ALA A 610 30.31 28.25 -33.01
N SER A 611 29.07 28.29 -32.54
CA SER A 611 28.18 29.45 -32.67
C SER A 611 27.60 29.76 -31.29
N VAL A 612 27.76 31.02 -30.87
CA VAL A 612 27.48 31.44 -29.49
C VAL A 612 26.31 32.43 -29.46
N LEU A 613 25.37 32.19 -28.54
CA LEU A 613 24.31 33.14 -28.16
C LEU A 613 24.50 33.53 -26.69
N ALA A 614 24.77 34.80 -26.41
CA ALA A 614 24.90 35.30 -25.05
C ALA A 614 23.69 36.14 -24.64
N LEU A 615 23.15 35.84 -23.46
CA LEU A 615 22.07 36.56 -22.81
C LEU A 615 22.68 37.43 -21.70
N VAL A 616 22.52 38.75 -21.79
CA VAL A 616 23.12 39.71 -20.85
C VAL A 616 22.09 40.69 -20.31
N ASP A 617 22.25 41.09 -19.06
CA ASP A 617 21.42 42.13 -18.47
C ASP A 617 22.00 43.51 -18.84
N PRO A 618 21.29 44.35 -19.61
CA PRO A 618 21.77 45.68 -19.99
C PRO A 618 21.96 46.63 -18.80
N ALA A 619 21.42 46.31 -17.61
CA ALA A 619 21.67 47.05 -16.38
C ALA A 619 23.02 46.71 -15.71
N THR A 620 23.76 45.73 -16.25
CA THR A 620 25.06 45.30 -15.76
C THR A 620 26.16 45.49 -16.81
N ASP A 621 27.41 45.31 -16.43
CA ASP A 621 28.58 45.31 -17.31
C ASP A 621 28.92 43.91 -17.89
N ALA A 622 28.00 42.94 -17.79
CA ALA A 622 28.18 41.58 -18.32
C ALA A 622 28.57 41.58 -19.81
N GLU A 623 27.94 42.44 -20.61
CA GLU A 623 28.26 42.57 -22.05
C GLU A 623 29.72 43.01 -22.28
N GLY A 624 30.18 44.01 -21.53
CA GLY A 624 31.55 44.52 -21.63
C GLY A 624 32.58 43.47 -21.17
N PHE A 625 32.25 42.72 -20.11
CA PHE A 625 33.08 41.63 -19.61
C PHE A 625 33.18 40.48 -20.62
N LEU A 626 32.06 40.00 -21.17
CA LEU A 626 32.04 38.95 -22.18
C LEU A 626 32.75 39.37 -23.48
N ALA A 627 32.71 40.64 -23.86
CA ALA A 627 33.43 41.15 -25.02
C ALA A 627 34.96 40.98 -24.90
N THR A 628 35.51 40.91 -23.67
CA THR A 628 36.95 40.65 -23.47
C THR A 628 37.35 39.22 -23.81
N ALA A 629 36.40 38.28 -23.82
CA ALA A 629 36.66 36.86 -24.03
C ALA A 629 36.84 36.45 -25.49
N ASP A 630 36.46 37.30 -26.45
CA ASP A 630 36.56 36.99 -27.89
C ASP A 630 35.95 35.61 -28.24
N LEU A 631 34.65 35.45 -27.92
CA LEU A 631 33.88 34.23 -28.17
C LEU A 631 33.53 33.99 -29.66
N GLY A 632 34.19 34.70 -30.58
CA GLY A 632 33.93 34.64 -32.03
C GLY A 632 32.73 35.49 -32.46
N ASP A 633 31.96 35.02 -33.45
CA ASP A 633 30.74 35.69 -33.94
C ASP A 633 29.54 35.47 -32.98
N ALA A 634 29.71 35.90 -31.74
CA ALA A 634 28.73 35.74 -30.68
C ALA A 634 27.57 36.73 -30.83
N ARG A 635 26.33 36.21 -30.86
CA ARG A 635 25.12 37.03 -30.88
C ARG A 635 24.75 37.44 -29.46
N ILE A 636 24.60 38.73 -29.20
CA ILE A 636 24.22 39.25 -27.87
C ILE A 636 22.73 39.60 -27.86
N LEU A 637 21.97 38.96 -26.97
CA LEU A 637 20.60 39.33 -26.63
C LEU A 637 20.58 40.01 -25.26
N ARG A 638 19.99 41.21 -25.21
CA ARG A 638 19.86 42.00 -23.99
C ARG A 638 18.50 41.72 -23.38
N LEU A 639 18.47 41.11 -22.20
CA LEU A 639 17.26 40.76 -21.47
C LEU A 639 17.26 41.49 -20.13
N GLY A 640 16.38 42.48 -19.98
CA GLY A 640 16.14 43.14 -18.69
C GLY A 640 15.22 42.32 -17.78
N ALA A 641 14.58 42.97 -16.81
CA ALA A 641 13.64 42.30 -15.90
C ALA A 641 12.26 41.98 -16.52
N ASP A 642 11.92 42.58 -17.66
CA ASP A 642 10.59 42.49 -18.27
C ASP A 642 10.54 41.45 -19.41
N PHE A 643 10.67 40.17 -19.07
CA PHE A 643 10.51 39.06 -20.02
C PHE A 643 9.25 38.22 -19.72
N THR A 644 8.75 37.53 -20.74
CA THR A 644 7.61 36.58 -20.63
C THR A 644 8.07 35.18 -21.03
N ALA A 645 7.29 34.14 -20.72
CA ALA A 645 7.58 32.78 -21.17
C ALA A 645 7.77 32.72 -22.71
N ASP A 646 6.91 33.42 -23.47
CA ASP A 646 6.98 33.52 -24.93
C ASP A 646 8.31 34.13 -25.43
N SER A 647 8.96 34.96 -24.61
CA SER A 647 10.28 35.52 -24.93
C SER A 647 11.34 34.41 -25.04
N PHE A 648 11.26 33.36 -24.23
CA PHE A 648 12.20 32.24 -24.25
C PHE A 648 11.88 31.20 -25.33
N ASP A 649 10.62 31.05 -25.72
CA ASP A 649 10.26 30.24 -26.89
C ASP A 649 10.89 30.80 -28.17
N GLY A 650 10.92 32.13 -28.31
CA GLY A 650 11.64 32.80 -29.39
C GLY A 650 13.15 32.54 -29.35
N ILE A 651 13.75 32.57 -28.16
CA ILE A 651 15.18 32.26 -27.96
C ILE A 651 15.47 30.80 -28.32
N ALA A 652 14.63 29.85 -27.90
CA ALA A 652 14.81 28.44 -28.20
C ALA A 652 14.73 28.15 -29.71
N ARG A 653 13.82 28.83 -30.44
CA ARG A 653 13.79 28.78 -31.91
C ARG A 653 15.06 29.35 -32.53
N LEU A 654 15.56 30.48 -32.02
CA LEU A 654 16.83 31.06 -32.50
C LEU A 654 18.02 30.11 -32.27
N VAL A 655 18.03 29.36 -31.17
CA VAL A 655 19.05 28.34 -30.90
C VAL A 655 18.94 27.19 -31.90
N GLY A 656 17.73 26.64 -32.08
CA GLY A 656 17.46 25.53 -33.00
C GLY A 656 17.70 25.88 -34.47
N ASP A 657 17.06 26.93 -34.98
CA ASP A 657 17.14 27.36 -36.38
C ASP A 657 18.51 27.97 -36.73
N GLY A 658 19.18 28.55 -35.73
CA GLY A 658 20.47 29.23 -35.88
C GLY A 658 21.69 28.32 -35.82
N ASN A 659 21.53 27.00 -35.57
CA ASN A 659 22.62 26.07 -35.27
C ASN A 659 23.55 26.58 -34.15
N VAL A 660 22.98 27.23 -33.14
CA VAL A 660 23.75 27.69 -31.97
C VAL A 660 24.22 26.48 -31.18
N THR A 661 25.53 26.37 -30.98
CA THR A 661 26.11 25.24 -30.24
C THR A 661 26.36 25.58 -28.77
N HIS A 662 26.51 26.87 -28.44
CA HIS A 662 26.76 27.34 -27.09
C HIS A 662 25.83 28.49 -26.72
N VAL A 663 25.20 28.40 -25.55
CA VAL A 663 24.43 29.49 -24.96
C VAL A 663 25.14 29.96 -23.69
N VAL A 664 25.36 31.27 -23.57
CA VAL A 664 25.94 31.91 -22.39
C VAL A 664 24.82 32.68 -21.68
N HIS A 665 24.44 32.25 -20.48
CA HIS A 665 23.48 32.94 -19.62
C HIS A 665 24.26 33.79 -18.60
N ALA A 666 24.28 35.11 -18.78
CA ALA A 666 25.03 36.06 -17.96
C ALA A 666 24.13 37.21 -17.47
N LEU A 667 22.98 36.86 -16.90
CA LEU A 667 22.03 37.82 -16.32
C LEU A 667 22.33 38.15 -14.85
N ALA A 668 23.02 37.24 -14.15
CA ALA A 668 23.38 37.33 -12.74
C ALA A 668 24.77 37.97 -12.54
N PHE A 669 24.88 39.27 -12.84
CA PHE A 669 26.14 40.01 -12.87
C PHE A 669 26.19 41.24 -11.94
N GLU A 670 25.38 41.23 -10.89
CA GLU A 670 25.28 42.31 -9.92
C GLU A 670 26.61 42.56 -9.17
N HIS A 671 26.88 43.81 -8.80
CA HIS A 671 28.15 44.22 -8.16
C HIS A 671 28.16 44.08 -6.64
N SER A 672 26.99 43.91 -6.03
CA SER A 672 26.84 43.82 -4.58
C SER A 672 25.63 42.95 -4.22
N PRO A 673 25.63 42.29 -3.05
CA PRO A 673 24.47 41.57 -2.54
C PRO A 673 23.23 42.46 -2.47
N ALA A 674 22.05 41.87 -2.62
CA ALA A 674 20.79 42.58 -2.41
C ALA A 674 20.68 43.11 -0.96
N THR A 675 20.07 44.30 -0.83
CA THR A 675 19.99 45.01 0.45
C THR A 675 18.65 44.84 1.17
N ASP A 676 17.60 44.47 0.44
CA ASP A 676 16.25 44.23 0.94
C ASP A 676 15.57 43.07 0.19
N VAL A 677 14.44 42.60 0.74
CA VAL A 677 13.73 41.43 0.20
C VAL A 677 13.03 41.69 -1.15
N ASP A 678 12.66 42.94 -1.45
CA ASP A 678 12.05 43.30 -2.73
C ASP A 678 13.10 43.26 -3.86
N GLU A 679 14.34 43.63 -3.56
CA GLU A 679 15.49 43.46 -4.44
C GLU A 679 15.84 41.99 -4.66
N ILE A 680 15.85 41.16 -3.61
CA ILE A 680 15.98 39.70 -3.74
C ILE A 680 14.91 39.15 -4.67
N GLY A 681 13.63 39.47 -4.44
CA GLY A 681 12.53 38.98 -5.25
C GLY A 681 12.67 39.36 -6.73
N ARG A 682 13.07 40.60 -7.03
CA ARG A 682 13.33 41.05 -8.41
C ARG A 682 14.52 40.31 -9.04
N ARG A 683 15.62 40.13 -8.30
CA ARG A 683 16.82 39.43 -8.80
C ARG A 683 16.56 37.95 -9.00
N THR A 684 15.87 37.26 -8.10
CA THR A 684 15.52 35.84 -8.25
C THR A 684 14.57 35.62 -9.43
N ALA A 685 13.54 36.47 -9.60
CA ALA A 685 12.64 36.41 -10.74
C ALA A 685 13.39 36.61 -12.08
N LYS A 686 14.34 37.56 -12.13
CA LYS A 686 15.16 37.82 -13.32
C LYS A 686 16.19 36.72 -13.57
N ASN A 687 17.01 36.37 -12.58
CA ASN A 687 18.20 35.53 -12.75
C ASN A 687 17.84 34.04 -12.77
N LEU A 688 17.18 33.55 -11.72
CA LEU A 688 16.78 32.15 -11.62
C LEU A 688 15.56 31.87 -12.51
N GLY A 689 14.58 32.78 -12.54
CA GLY A 689 13.38 32.64 -13.38
C GLY A 689 13.70 32.61 -14.88
N SER A 690 14.64 33.43 -15.36
CA SER A 690 15.07 33.36 -16.77
C SER A 690 15.75 32.04 -17.11
N LEU A 691 16.58 31.49 -16.21
CA LEU A 691 17.22 30.21 -16.42
C LEU A 691 16.18 29.08 -16.45
N PHE A 692 15.20 29.12 -15.55
CA PHE A 692 14.05 28.20 -15.54
C PHE A 692 13.28 28.22 -16.87
N HIS A 693 12.86 29.40 -17.33
CA HIS A 693 12.11 29.52 -18.58
C HIS A 693 12.96 29.17 -19.81
N LEU A 694 14.22 29.56 -19.85
CA LEU A 694 15.15 29.22 -20.92
C LEU A 694 15.30 27.70 -21.05
N THR A 695 15.61 27.01 -19.95
CA THR A 695 15.81 25.56 -19.96
C THR A 695 14.54 24.84 -20.42
N LYS A 696 13.37 25.25 -19.92
CA LYS A 696 12.08 24.67 -20.33
C LYS A 696 11.81 24.86 -21.82
N ALA A 697 12.07 26.05 -22.37
CA ALA A 697 11.92 26.34 -23.79
C ALA A 697 12.90 25.54 -24.66
N LEU A 698 14.16 25.41 -24.23
CA LEU A 698 15.18 24.60 -24.94
C LEU A 698 14.80 23.11 -24.94
N MET A 699 14.36 22.56 -23.80
CA MET A 699 13.88 21.17 -23.70
C MET A 699 12.66 20.94 -24.62
N ALA A 700 11.69 21.86 -24.61
CA ALA A 700 10.49 21.78 -25.45
C ALA A 700 10.82 21.84 -26.94
N ALA A 701 11.85 22.60 -27.33
CA ALA A 701 12.34 22.70 -28.69
C ALA A 701 13.22 21.51 -29.12
N GLY A 702 13.60 20.62 -28.19
CA GLY A 702 14.41 19.43 -28.47
C GLY A 702 15.85 19.73 -28.88
N VAL A 703 16.40 20.88 -28.46
CA VAL A 703 17.73 21.34 -28.89
C VAL A 703 18.85 20.66 -28.10
N LYS A 704 20.01 20.53 -28.75
CA LYS A 704 21.25 20.02 -28.14
C LYS A 704 22.26 21.15 -28.07
N VAL A 705 22.69 21.52 -26.86
CA VAL A 705 23.47 22.75 -26.66
C VAL A 705 24.32 22.66 -25.39
N ASP A 706 25.48 23.33 -25.42
CA ASP A 706 26.29 23.60 -24.23
C ASP A 706 25.83 24.93 -23.60
N LEU A 707 25.36 24.88 -22.36
CA LEU A 707 24.85 26.03 -21.61
C LEU A 707 25.86 26.44 -20.52
N ALA A 708 26.51 27.59 -20.71
CA ALA A 708 27.36 28.21 -19.71
C ALA A 708 26.58 29.26 -18.92
N VAL A 709 26.33 28.99 -17.65
CA VAL A 709 25.73 29.95 -16.71
C VAL A 709 26.87 30.72 -16.05
N VAL A 710 27.01 31.99 -16.41
CA VAL A 710 28.11 32.86 -15.95
C VAL A 710 27.59 33.82 -14.89
N THR A 711 28.11 33.70 -13.69
CA THR A 711 27.74 34.55 -12.54
C THR A 711 28.94 35.37 -12.09
N ARG A 712 28.69 36.56 -11.52
CA ARG A 712 29.74 37.34 -10.86
C ARG A 712 29.72 37.09 -9.36
N THR A 713 30.82 36.54 -8.84
CA THR A 713 31.08 36.34 -7.40
C THR A 713 29.83 35.86 -6.63
N ALA A 714 29.04 34.98 -7.23
CA ALA A 714 27.82 34.44 -6.64
C ALA A 714 28.15 33.38 -5.58
N VAL A 715 29.25 32.65 -5.79
CA VAL A 715 29.68 31.57 -4.89
C VAL A 715 30.77 32.08 -3.96
N CYS A 716 30.58 31.80 -2.68
CA CYS A 716 31.51 32.10 -1.59
C CYS A 716 32.76 31.22 -1.70
N ALA A 717 33.78 31.74 -2.39
CA ALA A 717 35.02 31.02 -2.70
C ALA A 717 35.81 30.69 -1.42
N GLU A 718 35.88 31.65 -0.50
CA GLU A 718 36.51 31.52 0.82
C GLU A 718 35.46 31.72 1.91
N GLU A 719 35.58 30.98 3.02
CA GLU A 719 34.69 31.15 4.17
C GLU A 719 34.77 32.59 4.72
N GLY A 720 33.61 33.23 4.91
CA GLY A 720 33.51 34.61 5.39
C GLY A 720 33.61 35.68 4.30
N ASP A 721 33.55 35.30 3.01
CA ASP A 721 33.47 36.26 1.90
C ASP A 721 32.09 36.96 1.86
N THR A 722 32.00 38.06 2.60
CA THR A 722 30.80 38.92 2.65
C THR A 722 30.54 39.70 1.35
N THR A 723 31.44 39.64 0.37
CA THR A 723 31.23 40.30 -0.94
C THR A 723 30.49 39.41 -1.94
N ALA A 724 30.30 38.13 -1.60
CA ALA A 724 29.59 37.18 -2.44
C ALA A 724 28.10 37.55 -2.61
N VAL A 725 27.62 37.57 -3.85
CA VAL A 725 26.22 37.85 -4.21
C VAL A 725 25.41 36.56 -4.05
N THR A 726 25.22 36.16 -2.79
CA THR A 726 24.78 34.80 -2.43
C THR A 726 23.45 34.38 -3.05
N GLU A 727 22.53 35.32 -3.33
CA GLU A 727 21.24 35.04 -3.96
C GLU A 727 21.38 34.41 -5.36
N ASN A 728 22.47 34.71 -6.07
CA ASN A 728 22.75 34.16 -7.39
C ASN A 728 23.31 32.73 -7.33
N ALA A 729 23.74 32.23 -6.16
CA ALA A 729 24.19 30.85 -6.02
C ALA A 729 23.05 29.83 -6.24
N ALA A 730 21.79 30.24 -6.11
CA ALA A 730 20.63 29.41 -6.43
C ALA A 730 20.65 28.88 -7.88
N LEU A 731 21.29 29.62 -8.81
CA LEU A 731 21.45 29.18 -10.19
C LEU A 731 22.31 27.92 -10.29
N VAL A 732 23.30 27.74 -9.40
CA VAL A 732 24.17 26.56 -9.36
C VAL A 732 23.36 25.32 -8.95
N GLY A 733 22.60 25.42 -7.86
CA GLY A 733 21.73 24.32 -7.41
C GLY A 733 20.72 23.91 -8.48
N PHE A 734 20.11 24.89 -9.16
CA PHE A 734 19.20 24.64 -10.28
C PHE A 734 19.89 23.93 -11.45
N GLY A 735 21.05 24.43 -11.89
CA GLY A 735 21.70 23.93 -13.10
C GLY A 735 22.27 22.52 -12.97
N LYS A 736 22.59 22.08 -11.74
CA LYS A 736 22.97 20.69 -11.44
C LYS A 736 21.86 19.67 -11.78
N VAL A 737 20.59 20.09 -11.89
CA VAL A 737 19.45 19.20 -12.21
C VAL A 737 19.21 19.09 -13.71
N ILE A 738 19.50 20.16 -14.47
CA ILE A 738 19.19 20.27 -15.91
C ILE A 738 19.75 19.08 -16.69
N GLY A 739 21.05 18.79 -16.54
CA GLY A 739 21.73 17.71 -17.27
C GLY A 739 21.24 16.30 -16.86
N ARG A 740 20.67 16.16 -15.66
CA ARG A 740 20.12 14.89 -15.16
C ARG A 740 18.73 14.61 -15.72
N GLU A 741 17.95 15.66 -15.99
CA GLU A 741 16.63 15.53 -16.59
C GLU A 741 16.67 15.53 -18.12
N TYR A 742 17.63 16.24 -18.72
CA TYR A 742 17.79 16.33 -20.16
C TYR A 742 19.27 16.39 -20.57
N PRO A 743 19.92 15.22 -20.76
CA PRO A 743 21.35 15.11 -21.03
C PRO A 743 21.86 15.81 -22.30
N TYR A 744 20.96 16.29 -23.16
CA TYR A 744 21.29 17.04 -24.37
C TYR A 744 21.58 18.53 -24.12
N ILE A 745 21.20 19.05 -22.95
CA ILE A 745 21.63 20.36 -22.47
C ILE A 745 22.74 20.11 -21.45
N LYS A 746 23.97 20.39 -21.86
CA LYS A 746 25.14 20.20 -20.99
C LYS A 746 25.43 21.50 -20.28
N VAL A 747 25.38 21.48 -18.94
CA VAL A 747 25.47 22.71 -18.15
C VAL A 747 26.83 22.85 -17.51
N LYS A 748 27.36 24.07 -17.50
CA LYS A 748 28.48 24.46 -16.64
C LYS A 748 28.19 25.78 -15.96
N HIS A 749 28.65 25.89 -14.73
CA HIS A 749 28.59 27.12 -13.95
C HIS A 749 29.98 27.73 -13.88
N LEU A 750 30.10 28.98 -14.35
CA LEU A 750 31.33 29.75 -14.34
C LEU A 750 31.10 30.96 -13.45
N ASP A 751 31.59 30.89 -12.21
CA ASP A 751 31.49 32.01 -11.29
C ASP A 751 32.79 32.81 -11.32
N VAL A 752 32.71 34.09 -11.70
CA VAL A 752 33.88 34.90 -12.08
C VAL A 752 34.04 36.15 -11.22
N ASP A 753 35.27 36.63 -11.06
CA ASP A 753 35.53 38.03 -10.73
C ASP A 753 35.86 38.84 -12.01
N THR A 754 35.92 40.17 -11.88
CA THR A 754 36.25 41.06 -13.01
C THR A 754 37.72 41.04 -13.41
N ALA A 755 38.58 40.36 -12.65
CA ALA A 755 40.01 40.25 -12.92
C ALA A 755 40.34 39.05 -13.84
N VAL A 756 39.37 38.17 -14.11
CA VAL A 756 39.52 37.03 -15.01
C VAL A 756 39.91 37.50 -16.42
N PRO A 757 41.04 37.02 -16.98
CA PRO A 757 41.40 37.31 -18.36
C PRO A 757 40.38 36.72 -19.34
N GLY A 758 39.95 37.51 -20.32
CA GLY A 758 39.00 37.06 -21.35
C GLY A 758 39.36 35.73 -22.04
N PRO A 759 40.62 35.50 -22.47
CA PRO A 759 41.01 34.22 -23.05
C PRO A 759 40.83 33.01 -22.11
N ALA A 760 40.94 33.21 -20.79
CA ALA A 760 40.68 32.16 -19.80
C ALA A 760 39.18 31.86 -19.70
N LEU A 761 38.33 32.90 -19.73
CA LEU A 761 36.87 32.73 -19.79
C LEU A 761 36.43 31.98 -21.05
N ALA A 762 36.99 32.32 -22.21
CA ALA A 762 36.69 31.62 -23.45
C ALA A 762 37.11 30.14 -23.42
N ALA A 763 38.30 29.85 -22.88
CA ALA A 763 38.77 28.48 -22.71
C ALA A 763 37.81 27.65 -21.84
N GLU A 764 37.26 28.24 -20.77
CA GLU A 764 36.25 27.56 -19.94
C GLU A 764 34.93 27.37 -20.68
N VAL A 765 34.41 28.38 -21.39
CA VAL A 765 33.15 28.28 -22.15
C VAL A 765 33.19 27.08 -23.10
N PHE A 766 34.30 26.92 -23.83
CA PHE A 766 34.47 25.85 -24.83
C PHE A 766 35.06 24.53 -24.29
N SER A 767 35.34 24.45 -22.99
CA SER A 767 35.87 23.22 -22.38
C SER A 767 34.85 22.07 -22.43
N ALA A 768 35.34 20.83 -22.55
CA ALA A 768 34.50 19.63 -22.37
C ALA A 768 34.24 19.30 -20.89
N GLU A 769 34.86 20.03 -19.95
CA GLU A 769 34.59 19.88 -18.52
C GLU A 769 33.25 20.54 -18.15
N HIS A 770 32.47 19.87 -17.30
CA HIS A 770 31.18 20.32 -16.78
C HIS A 770 31.19 20.38 -15.25
N GLY A 771 30.19 21.04 -14.66
CA GLY A 771 30.12 21.34 -13.22
C GLY A 771 30.37 22.80 -12.88
N LEU A 772 30.76 23.07 -11.62
CA LEU A 772 31.02 24.41 -11.09
C LEU A 772 32.52 24.73 -11.08
N PHE A 773 32.88 25.85 -11.71
CA PHE A 773 34.23 26.40 -11.71
C PHE A 773 34.22 27.84 -11.19
N LEU A 774 35.12 28.13 -10.24
CA LEU A 774 35.37 29.49 -9.77
C LEU A 774 36.62 30.03 -10.45
N LEU A 775 36.47 31.17 -11.13
CA LEU A 775 37.56 31.90 -11.77
C LEU A 775 37.80 33.19 -10.98
N ARG A 776 38.99 33.35 -10.43
CA ARG A 776 39.40 34.53 -9.67
C ARG A 776 40.76 35.00 -10.16
N GLY A 777 40.80 36.10 -10.92
CA GLY A 777 42.00 36.50 -11.66
C GLY A 777 42.50 35.38 -12.57
N THR A 778 43.75 34.92 -12.37
CA THR A 778 44.31 33.76 -13.11
C THR A 778 44.08 32.42 -12.41
N GLY A 779 43.44 32.42 -11.23
CA GLY A 779 43.14 31.22 -10.46
C GLY A 779 41.90 30.51 -11.00
N ARG A 780 41.96 29.18 -11.01
CA ARG A 780 40.85 28.28 -11.33
C ARG A 780 40.67 27.29 -10.20
N SER A 781 39.46 27.14 -9.70
CA SER A 781 39.11 26.11 -8.72
C SER A 781 37.79 25.46 -9.08
N ARG A 782 37.57 24.25 -8.58
CA ARG A 782 36.32 23.51 -8.79
C ARG A 782 35.80 22.96 -7.47
N GLU A 783 34.50 22.73 -7.46
CA GLU A 783 33.82 22.02 -6.37
C GLU A 783 34.35 20.57 -6.29
N VAL A 784 34.62 20.06 -5.07
CA VAL A 784 35.05 18.67 -4.80
C VAL A 784 34.35 18.17 -3.55
N PHE A 785 33.76 16.98 -3.62
CA PHE A 785 33.16 16.30 -2.46
C PHE A 785 34.25 15.59 -1.66
N VAL A 786 34.40 15.96 -0.39
CA VAL A 786 35.48 15.51 0.49
C VAL A 786 34.94 14.79 1.71
N GLU A 787 35.79 13.99 2.34
CA GLU A 787 35.49 13.33 3.61
C GLU A 787 35.97 14.22 4.75
N VAL A 788 35.15 14.34 5.79
CA VAL A 788 35.44 15.05 7.03
C VAL A 788 35.47 14.02 8.15
N PRO A 789 36.66 13.55 8.56
CA PRO A 789 36.78 12.45 9.51
C PRO A 789 36.27 12.79 10.91
N GLN A 790 36.35 14.07 11.31
CA GLN A 790 35.92 14.52 12.62
C GLN A 790 35.47 15.99 12.57
N VAL A 791 34.30 16.27 13.13
CA VAL A 791 33.86 17.65 13.39
C VAL A 791 34.54 18.11 14.68
N ASP A 792 35.40 19.11 14.58
CA ASP A 792 36.00 19.74 15.76
C ASP A 792 34.89 20.41 16.59
N THR A 793 34.70 19.91 17.81
CA THR A 793 33.70 20.36 18.79
C THR A 793 34.37 20.89 20.07
N ASP A 794 35.67 21.21 20.04
CA ASP A 794 36.49 21.56 21.21
C ASP A 794 36.16 22.93 21.87
N GLY A 795 35.00 23.52 21.56
CA GLY A 795 34.50 24.74 22.20
C GLY A 795 33.35 24.48 23.19
N PRO A 796 33.41 24.94 24.45
CA PRO A 796 32.25 24.96 25.34
C PRO A 796 31.32 26.14 24.99
N ARG A 797 30.85 26.20 23.73
CA ARG A 797 29.82 27.17 23.34
C ARG A 797 28.49 26.72 23.93
N THR A 798 28.10 27.36 25.03
CA THR A 798 26.74 27.26 25.54
C THR A 798 25.83 28.02 24.57
N TYR A 799 25.12 27.31 23.70
CA TYR A 799 24.20 27.90 22.73
C TYR A 799 22.76 28.03 23.25
N LEU A 800 22.40 27.24 24.27
CA LEU A 800 21.14 27.39 25.02
C LEU A 800 21.37 28.08 26.36
N LYS A 801 20.82 29.28 26.53
CA LYS A 801 20.95 30.12 27.72
C LYS A 801 19.67 30.07 28.55
N PRO A 802 19.74 29.98 29.90
CA PRO A 802 18.58 30.18 30.76
C PRO A 802 17.90 31.52 30.46
N GLY A 803 16.58 31.51 30.31
CA GLY A 803 15.75 32.65 29.91
C GLY A 803 15.86 33.06 28.43
N GLY A 804 16.60 32.32 27.60
CA GLY A 804 16.81 32.68 26.19
C GLY A 804 15.60 32.40 25.29
N THR A 805 15.49 33.13 24.18
CA THR A 805 14.40 32.99 23.20
C THR A 805 14.89 32.37 21.88
N TYR A 806 14.31 31.25 21.47
CA TYR A 806 14.70 30.49 20.28
C TYR A 806 13.55 30.35 19.29
N LEU A 807 13.78 30.75 18.04
CA LEU A 807 12.78 30.73 16.97
C LEU A 807 12.97 29.51 16.06
N ILE A 808 11.91 28.75 15.80
CA ILE A 808 11.93 27.59 14.89
C ILE A 808 10.89 27.80 13.78
N THR A 809 11.32 27.97 12.53
CA THR A 809 10.41 27.97 11.37
C THR A 809 10.06 26.54 10.98
N GLY A 810 8.83 26.30 10.51
CA GLY A 810 8.32 24.94 10.38
C GLY A 810 8.21 24.25 11.75
N GLY A 811 8.06 25.03 12.82
CA GLY A 811 8.23 24.58 14.20
C GLY A 811 7.20 23.56 14.68
N THR A 812 6.05 23.46 14.02
CA THR A 812 5.05 22.40 14.28
C THR A 812 5.16 21.20 13.32
N GLY A 813 6.13 21.21 12.40
CA GLY A 813 6.47 20.06 11.56
C GLY A 813 7.33 19.05 12.32
N ALA A 814 7.42 17.82 11.83
CA ALA A 814 8.07 16.72 12.57
C ALA A 814 9.52 17.02 12.98
N LEU A 815 10.34 17.56 12.07
CA LEU A 815 11.73 17.96 12.37
C LEU A 815 11.81 19.15 13.32
N GLY A 816 10.94 20.15 13.14
CA GLY A 816 10.88 21.32 14.02
C GLY A 816 10.54 20.95 15.46
N LEU A 817 9.58 20.03 15.66
CA LEU A 817 9.20 19.50 16.96
C LEU A 817 10.29 18.62 17.59
N ALA A 818 11.01 17.83 16.78
CA ALA A 818 12.13 17.03 17.27
C ALA A 818 13.27 17.91 17.83
N VAL A 819 13.62 18.99 17.11
CA VAL A 819 14.59 19.98 17.59
C VAL A 819 14.08 20.72 18.82
N ALA A 820 12.81 21.16 18.82
CA ALA A 820 12.18 21.82 19.95
C ALA A 820 12.26 20.98 21.24
N ARG A 821 11.95 19.67 21.13
CA ARG A 821 12.08 18.71 22.22
C ARG A 821 13.53 18.56 22.68
N SER A 822 14.46 18.39 21.75
CA SER A 822 15.89 18.30 22.08
C SER A 822 16.40 19.54 22.82
N PHE A 823 15.94 20.74 22.44
CA PHE A 823 16.31 21.98 23.12
C PHE A 823 15.71 22.05 24.53
N ALA A 824 14.42 21.74 24.68
CA ALA A 824 13.74 21.71 25.98
C ALA A 824 14.37 20.72 26.96
N GLU A 825 14.79 19.54 26.49
CA GLU A 825 15.47 18.53 27.30
C GLU A 825 16.86 19.00 27.79
N LYS A 826 17.60 19.74 26.95
CA LYS A 826 18.94 20.26 27.29
C LYS A 826 18.88 21.50 28.18
N GLN A 827 17.91 22.38 27.96
CA GLN A 827 17.69 23.58 28.76
C GLN A 827 16.19 23.86 28.87
N PRO A 828 15.55 23.47 29.98
CA PRO A 828 14.12 23.71 30.17
C PRO A 828 13.74 25.17 30.37
N ASP A 829 14.64 25.99 30.94
CA ASP A 829 14.38 27.42 31.18
C ASP A 829 14.64 28.24 29.91
N ILE A 830 13.83 28.04 28.86
CA ILE A 830 13.88 28.80 27.60
C ILE A 830 12.48 29.14 27.09
N THR A 831 12.41 30.09 26.16
CA THR A 831 11.23 30.35 25.34
C THR A 831 11.43 29.78 23.94
N LEU A 832 10.62 28.79 23.54
CA LEU A 832 10.57 28.26 22.18
C LEU A 832 9.43 28.93 21.40
N VAL A 833 9.77 29.61 20.32
CA VAL A 833 8.80 30.20 19.38
C VAL A 833 8.71 29.33 18.14
N LEU A 834 7.60 28.60 17.99
CA LEU A 834 7.31 27.74 16.85
C LEU A 834 6.49 28.51 15.80
N LEU A 835 7.09 28.80 14.65
CA LEU A 835 6.37 29.41 13.51
C LEU A 835 5.87 28.32 12.57
N SER A 836 4.60 28.36 12.21
CA SER A 836 4.02 27.47 11.20
C SER A 836 2.88 28.13 10.43
N ARG A 837 2.61 27.66 9.20
CA ARG A 837 1.55 28.23 8.34
C ARG A 837 0.16 28.22 8.98
N SER A 838 -0.17 27.12 9.68
CA SER A 838 -1.49 26.92 10.28
C SER A 838 -1.60 27.42 11.73
N GLY A 839 -0.49 27.78 12.38
CA GLY A 839 -0.48 28.11 13.80
C GLY A 839 -1.03 26.99 14.68
N MET A 840 -1.65 27.37 15.79
CA MET A 840 -2.37 26.48 16.70
C MET A 840 -3.78 27.01 16.99
N PRO A 841 -4.76 26.11 17.24
CA PRO A 841 -6.07 26.51 17.71
C PRO A 841 -5.98 27.23 19.07
N PRO A 842 -6.98 28.04 19.45
CA PRO A 842 -7.06 28.70 20.75
C PRO A 842 -6.91 27.71 21.92
N ARG A 843 -6.13 28.06 22.95
CA ARG A 843 -5.80 27.17 24.08
C ARG A 843 -7.01 26.69 24.88
N ASP A 844 -8.05 27.51 24.96
CA ASP A 844 -9.33 27.19 25.61
C ASP A 844 -10.10 26.08 24.89
N GLN A 845 -9.76 25.77 23.63
CA GLN A 845 -10.36 24.70 22.84
C GLN A 845 -9.52 23.40 22.85
N TRP A 846 -8.35 23.39 23.50
CA TRP A 846 -7.42 22.25 23.38
C TRP A 846 -7.96 20.98 24.02
N ASP A 847 -8.63 21.06 25.18
CA ASP A 847 -9.18 19.87 25.83
C ASP A 847 -10.32 19.26 25.00
N ASP A 848 -11.17 20.09 24.40
CA ASP A 848 -12.25 19.67 23.51
C ASP A 848 -11.69 19.05 22.21
N LEU A 849 -10.66 19.66 21.60
CA LEU A 849 -10.00 19.12 20.41
C LEU A 849 -9.23 17.82 20.68
N LEU A 850 -8.62 17.69 21.87
CA LEU A 850 -7.99 16.46 22.31
C LEU A 850 -9.00 15.34 22.55
N ALA A 851 -10.19 15.67 23.09
CA ALA A 851 -11.29 14.73 23.24
C ALA A 851 -11.93 14.34 21.90
N ALA A 852 -11.97 15.27 20.94
CA ALA A 852 -12.52 15.07 19.59
C ALA A 852 -11.56 14.41 18.59
N GLY A 853 -10.32 14.10 18.99
CA GLY A 853 -9.36 13.38 18.13
C GLY A 853 -8.78 14.20 16.97
N THR A 854 -8.96 15.53 16.95
CA THR A 854 -8.48 16.42 15.87
C THR A 854 -7.24 17.21 16.27
N SER A 855 -6.19 17.25 15.43
CA SER A 855 -4.91 17.96 15.69
C SER A 855 -4.22 17.58 17.02
N THR A 856 -4.47 16.36 17.53
CA THR A 856 -4.10 15.95 18.89
C THR A 856 -2.59 15.88 19.13
N GLU A 857 -1.82 15.47 18.13
CA GLU A 857 -0.39 15.24 18.30
C GLU A 857 0.41 16.53 18.50
N ARG A 858 0.07 17.59 17.74
CA ARG A 858 0.69 18.91 17.88
C ARG A 858 0.36 19.54 19.24
N ILE A 859 -0.90 19.42 19.68
CA ILE A 859 -1.34 19.91 21.01
C ILE A 859 -0.62 19.15 22.13
N ARG A 860 -0.58 17.81 22.08
CA ARG A 860 0.13 16.99 23.06
C ARG A 860 1.60 17.34 23.13
N THR A 861 2.27 17.47 21.98
CA THR A 861 3.70 17.81 21.94
C THR A 861 3.97 19.18 22.58
N VAL A 862 3.15 20.20 22.31
CA VAL A 862 3.32 21.51 22.97
C VAL A 862 3.12 21.39 24.49
N ARG A 863 2.10 20.65 24.95
CA ARG A 863 1.89 20.41 26.39
C ARG A 863 3.05 19.64 27.04
N ASP A 864 3.64 18.67 26.34
CA ASP A 864 4.81 17.93 26.82
C ASP A 864 6.02 18.86 27.02
N LEU A 865 6.29 19.73 26.04
CA LEU A 865 7.37 20.71 26.12
C LEU A 865 7.16 21.68 27.30
N GLU A 866 5.91 22.13 27.52
CA GLU A 866 5.55 22.98 28.66
C GLU A 866 5.71 22.25 30.00
N ALA A 867 5.35 20.97 30.05
CA ALA A 867 5.53 20.13 31.23
C ALA A 867 7.00 19.92 31.59
N MET A 868 7.92 20.04 30.63
CA MET A 868 9.37 20.02 30.87
C MET A 868 9.87 21.30 31.56
N GLY A 869 9.11 22.40 31.53
CA GLY A 869 9.48 23.70 32.10
C GLY A 869 9.70 24.80 31.05
N THR A 870 9.59 24.45 29.77
CA THR A 870 9.82 25.37 28.63
C THR A 870 8.60 26.24 28.34
N THR A 871 8.80 27.53 28.08
CA THR A 871 7.73 28.38 27.59
C THR A 871 7.57 28.20 26.08
N VAL A 872 6.40 27.75 25.61
CA VAL A 872 6.17 27.50 24.17
C VAL A 872 5.15 28.49 23.59
N LEU A 873 5.58 29.23 22.57
CA LEU A 873 4.76 30.18 21.82
C LEU A 873 4.61 29.68 20.39
N VAL A 874 3.38 29.46 19.93
CA VAL A 874 3.13 29.07 18.54
C VAL A 874 2.48 30.24 17.80
N ARG A 875 3.09 30.71 16.70
CA ARG A 875 2.55 31.80 15.88
C ARG A 875 2.31 31.34 14.44
N ALA A 876 1.21 31.80 13.87
CA ALA A 876 0.89 31.53 12.47
C ALA A 876 1.68 32.47 11.55
N ALA A 877 2.58 31.91 10.74
CA ALA A 877 3.32 32.65 9.72
C ALA A 877 3.83 31.67 8.65
N ASP A 878 3.63 32.02 7.38
CA ASP A 878 4.29 31.31 6.28
C ASP A 878 5.73 31.81 6.11
N ALA A 879 6.69 30.90 6.14
CA ALA A 879 8.10 31.24 5.94
C ALA A 879 8.39 31.64 4.48
N GLY A 880 7.55 31.24 3.52
CA GLY A 880 7.64 31.65 2.12
C GLY A 880 7.01 33.01 1.82
N ASP A 881 6.29 33.62 2.76
CA ASP A 881 5.76 34.98 2.66
C ASP A 881 6.65 35.95 3.46
N PRO A 882 7.49 36.77 2.78
CA PRO A 882 8.39 37.70 3.45
C PRO A 882 7.71 38.66 4.41
N LYS A 883 6.49 39.13 4.09
CA LYS A 883 5.79 40.13 4.90
C LYS A 883 5.22 39.48 6.16
N ALA A 884 4.62 38.30 6.02
CA ALA A 884 4.11 37.54 7.17
C ALA A 884 5.24 37.10 8.10
N LEU A 885 6.34 36.60 7.55
CA LEU A 885 7.52 36.22 8.32
C LEU A 885 8.13 37.43 9.04
N ALA A 886 8.27 38.56 8.35
CA ALA A 886 8.81 39.78 8.95
C ALA A 886 7.95 40.28 10.12
N ALA A 887 6.63 40.33 9.94
CA ALA A 887 5.70 40.72 10.99
C ALA A 887 5.79 39.77 12.20
N ALA A 888 5.95 38.46 11.97
CA ALA A 888 6.09 37.49 13.04
C ALA A 888 7.40 37.66 13.83
N VAL A 889 8.54 37.85 13.15
CA VAL A 889 9.85 38.06 13.78
C VAL A 889 9.87 39.36 14.58
N ILE A 890 9.37 40.46 14.02
CA ILE A 890 9.26 41.75 14.72
C ILE A 890 8.37 41.62 15.95
N GLY A 891 7.24 40.92 15.83
CA GLY A 891 6.35 40.65 16.96
C GLY A 891 7.04 39.86 18.08
N VAL A 892 7.86 38.86 17.74
CA VAL A 892 8.66 38.12 18.72
C VAL A 892 9.67 39.04 19.40
N GLN A 893 10.37 39.89 18.65
CA GLN A 893 11.33 40.83 19.22
C GLN A 893 10.67 41.84 20.18
N GLN A 894 9.45 42.28 19.86
CA GLN A 894 8.66 43.19 20.71
C GLN A 894 8.14 42.50 21.98
N ASP A 895 7.64 41.28 21.87
CA ASP A 895 6.97 40.57 22.96
C ASP A 895 7.97 39.85 23.90
N ASN A 896 9.10 39.38 23.36
CA ASN A 896 10.03 38.48 24.04
C ASN A 896 11.46 39.03 24.15
N GLY A 897 11.75 40.17 23.51
CA GLY A 897 13.10 40.75 23.47
C GLY A 897 13.98 40.10 22.40
N ARG A 898 15.30 40.09 22.63
CA ARG A 898 16.28 39.53 21.67
C ARG A 898 15.98 38.06 21.35
N ILE A 899 16.14 37.67 20.10
CA ILE A 899 16.14 36.27 19.67
C ILE A 899 17.58 35.75 19.81
N ASP A 900 17.80 34.77 20.69
CA ASP A 900 19.11 34.20 20.99
C ASP A 900 19.55 33.16 19.95
N GLY A 901 18.63 32.48 19.29
CA GLY A 901 18.96 31.50 18.25
C GLY A 901 17.79 31.19 17.31
N ILE A 902 18.12 30.81 16.07
CA ILE A 902 17.12 30.50 15.04
C ILE A 902 17.40 29.13 14.43
N VAL A 903 16.35 28.33 14.24
CA VAL A 903 16.37 27.10 13.44
C VAL A 903 15.38 27.25 12.29
N HIS A 904 15.89 27.37 11.08
CA HIS A 904 15.08 27.46 9.87
C HIS A 904 14.83 26.05 9.31
N ALA A 905 13.80 25.37 9.83
CA ALA A 905 13.41 24.01 9.42
C ALA A 905 12.26 23.97 8.40
N ALA A 906 11.66 25.12 8.07
CA ALA A 906 10.63 25.20 7.04
C ALA A 906 11.16 24.75 5.67
N GLY A 907 10.36 23.96 4.94
CA GLY A 907 10.70 23.49 3.60
C GLY A 907 9.49 22.87 2.93
N LEU A 908 9.51 22.88 1.60
CA LEU A 908 8.58 22.14 0.74
C LEU A 908 9.39 21.20 -0.13
N PRO A 909 8.90 19.98 -0.42
CA PRO A 909 9.58 19.09 -1.34
C PRO A 909 9.55 19.68 -2.75
N GLY A 910 10.57 19.37 -3.55
CA GLY A 910 10.46 19.50 -5.01
C GLY A 910 9.40 18.54 -5.57
N GLY A 911 9.09 18.64 -6.87
CA GLY A 911 8.18 17.70 -7.51
C GLY A 911 7.97 17.97 -8.99
N ALA A 912 7.85 16.89 -9.78
CA ALA A 912 7.83 16.90 -11.25
C ALA A 912 9.12 17.42 -11.91
N THR A 913 9.47 16.88 -13.07
CA THR A 913 10.61 17.35 -13.86
C THR A 913 10.36 18.75 -14.41
N LEU A 914 11.43 19.50 -14.70
CA LEU A 914 11.45 20.87 -15.24
C LEU A 914 10.47 21.08 -16.40
N MET A 915 10.32 20.06 -17.27
CA MET A 915 9.41 20.12 -18.41
C MET A 915 7.94 20.29 -17.97
N PHE A 916 7.55 19.68 -16.86
CA PHE A 916 6.17 19.67 -16.34
C PHE A 916 5.98 20.60 -15.13
N ARG A 917 7.06 21.12 -14.54
CA ARG A 917 7.00 22.03 -13.41
C ARG A 917 6.30 23.35 -13.77
N LEU A 918 5.33 23.77 -12.96
CA LEU A 918 4.67 25.06 -13.10
C LEU A 918 5.53 26.18 -12.48
N PRO A 919 5.53 27.41 -13.05
CA PRO A 919 6.28 28.53 -12.48
C PRO A 919 5.90 28.86 -11.04
N GLU A 920 4.61 28.75 -10.71
CA GLU A 920 4.08 29.07 -9.38
C GLU A 920 4.58 28.07 -8.32
N ASP A 921 4.55 26.77 -8.64
CA ASP A 921 5.05 25.71 -7.76
C ASP A 921 6.57 25.83 -7.56
N PHE A 922 7.29 26.17 -8.63
CA PHE A 922 8.74 26.41 -8.59
C PHE A 922 9.08 27.56 -7.63
N ASP A 923 8.39 28.68 -7.77
CA ASP A 923 8.58 29.87 -6.95
C ASP A 923 8.21 29.60 -5.47
N GLU A 924 7.13 28.87 -5.18
CA GLU A 924 6.75 28.51 -3.81
C GLU A 924 7.87 27.74 -3.08
N VAL A 925 8.46 26.73 -3.73
CA VAL A 925 9.54 25.92 -3.13
C VAL A 925 10.81 26.74 -2.89
N VAL A 926 11.20 27.59 -3.85
CA VAL A 926 12.40 28.43 -3.72
C VAL A 926 12.25 29.46 -2.61
N ARG A 927 11.09 30.13 -2.52
CA ARG A 927 10.86 31.23 -1.57
C ARG A 927 11.00 30.81 -0.11
N VAL A 928 10.51 29.61 0.23
CA VAL A 928 10.54 29.10 1.61
C VAL A 928 11.96 29.06 2.17
N LYS A 929 12.95 28.67 1.34
CA LYS A 929 14.36 28.61 1.73
C LYS A 929 15.07 29.95 1.48
N LEU A 930 14.97 30.49 0.27
CA LEU A 930 15.75 31.65 -0.16
C LEU A 930 15.26 32.94 0.52
N HIS A 931 13.99 33.31 0.29
CA HIS A 931 13.44 34.53 0.87
C HIS A 931 13.30 34.40 2.38
N GLY A 932 12.89 33.22 2.85
CA GLY A 932 12.77 32.93 4.28
C GLY A 932 14.07 33.14 5.04
N ALA A 933 15.18 32.59 4.57
CA ALA A 933 16.49 32.80 5.20
C ALA A 933 16.99 34.24 5.08
N PHE A 934 16.78 34.91 3.94
CA PHE A 934 17.15 36.32 3.77
C PHE A 934 16.46 37.21 4.80
N VAL A 935 15.13 37.07 4.96
CA VAL A 935 14.34 37.88 5.91
C VAL A 935 14.79 37.64 7.36
N LEU A 936 15.12 36.40 7.72
CA LEU A 936 15.64 36.07 9.05
C LEU A 936 17.01 36.72 9.30
N ASP A 937 17.91 36.73 8.31
CA ASP A 937 19.19 37.43 8.40
C ASP A 937 19.02 38.95 8.51
N GLU A 938 18.18 39.51 7.64
CA GLU A 938 17.94 40.96 7.53
C GLU A 938 17.39 41.54 8.85
N LEU A 939 16.33 40.94 9.39
CA LEU A 939 15.63 41.47 10.57
C LEU A 939 16.39 41.27 11.88
N THR A 940 17.38 40.38 11.88
CA THR A 940 18.22 40.15 13.05
C THR A 940 19.59 40.79 12.93
N ARG A 941 19.86 41.55 11.86
CA ARG A 941 21.17 42.14 11.60
C ARG A 941 21.66 43.08 12.70
N ASP A 942 20.75 43.88 13.25
CA ASP A 942 21.06 44.89 14.28
C ASP A 942 21.09 44.32 15.71
N ASP A 943 20.45 43.17 15.94
CA ASP A 943 20.43 42.43 17.22
C ASP A 943 20.65 40.93 16.94
N ARG A 944 21.89 40.59 16.57
CA ARG A 944 22.25 39.27 16.03
C ARG A 944 21.98 38.13 17.02
N PRO A 945 21.36 37.01 16.61
CA PRO A 945 21.32 35.80 17.43
C PRO A 945 22.74 35.23 17.60
N ASP A 946 22.91 34.35 18.57
CA ASP A 946 24.17 33.61 18.74
C ASP A 946 24.37 32.59 17.61
N PHE A 947 23.27 32.06 17.04
CA PHE A 947 23.31 31.13 15.92
C PHE A 947 22.07 31.21 15.01
N ILE A 948 22.25 30.80 13.75
CA ILE A 948 21.18 30.47 12.81
C ILE A 948 21.50 29.13 12.16
N VAL A 949 20.63 28.14 12.31
CA VAL A 949 20.74 26.83 11.66
C VAL A 949 19.78 26.77 10.48
N HIS A 950 20.30 26.60 9.27
CA HIS A 950 19.50 26.34 8.08
C HIS A 950 19.43 24.85 7.81
N PHE A 951 18.22 24.29 7.76
CA PHE A 951 18.03 22.93 7.31
C PHE A 951 18.09 22.93 5.79
N SER A 952 19.24 22.51 5.26
CA SER A 952 19.51 22.33 3.85
C SER A 952 19.29 20.87 3.46
N SER A 953 19.78 20.44 2.29
CA SER A 953 19.68 19.06 1.84
C SER A 953 20.86 18.68 0.98
N VAL A 954 21.25 17.41 1.02
CA VAL A 954 22.26 16.83 0.13
C VAL A 954 21.92 17.01 -1.35
N ALA A 955 20.66 17.30 -1.70
CA ALA A 955 20.22 17.66 -3.04
C ALA A 955 20.90 18.94 -3.58
N SER A 956 21.50 19.79 -2.74
CA SER A 956 22.33 20.92 -3.20
C SER A 956 23.60 20.45 -3.94
N VAL A 957 24.11 19.26 -3.59
CA VAL A 957 25.30 18.64 -4.20
C VAL A 957 24.92 17.53 -5.16
N PHE A 958 24.02 16.64 -4.72
CA PHE A 958 23.60 15.43 -5.43
C PHE A 958 22.08 15.43 -5.68
N PRO A 959 21.55 16.34 -6.51
CA PRO A 959 20.12 16.40 -6.77
C PRO A 959 19.61 15.24 -7.62
N ALA A 960 18.41 14.77 -7.33
CA ALA A 960 17.67 13.85 -8.18
C ALA A 960 16.83 14.62 -9.24
N PRO A 961 16.45 13.97 -10.36
CA PRO A 961 15.41 14.49 -11.24
C PRO A 961 14.16 14.93 -10.47
N GLY A 962 13.58 16.07 -10.84
CA GLY A 962 12.41 16.68 -10.21
C GLY A 962 12.71 17.57 -9.01
N GLN A 963 13.98 17.86 -8.70
CA GLN A 963 14.40 18.64 -7.53
C GLN A 963 15.04 20.00 -7.87
N ALA A 964 14.78 20.57 -9.05
CA ALA A 964 15.50 21.77 -9.51
C ALA A 964 15.29 23.02 -8.63
N ASP A 965 14.07 23.31 -8.22
CA ASP A 965 13.74 24.38 -7.25
C ASP A 965 14.28 24.07 -5.85
N TYR A 966 14.10 22.83 -5.41
CA TYR A 966 14.57 22.38 -4.10
C TYR A 966 16.09 22.50 -3.99
N ALA A 967 16.85 22.05 -4.99
CA ALA A 967 18.29 22.18 -5.06
C ALA A 967 18.72 23.65 -5.12
N ALA A 968 18.02 24.50 -5.86
CA ALA A 968 18.29 25.94 -5.93
C ALA A 968 18.16 26.62 -4.56
N GLY A 969 17.06 26.38 -3.85
CA GLY A 969 16.83 26.94 -2.52
C GLY A 969 17.83 26.46 -1.47
N ASN A 970 18.18 25.17 -1.48
CA ASN A 970 19.15 24.61 -0.53
C ASN A 970 20.60 25.07 -0.83
N TYR A 971 21.00 25.16 -2.11
CA TYR A 971 22.34 25.66 -2.46
C TYR A 971 22.54 27.13 -2.03
N TYR A 972 21.48 27.94 -2.06
CA TYR A 972 21.51 29.28 -1.49
C TYR A 972 21.82 29.26 0.02
N LEU A 973 21.17 28.38 0.79
CA LEU A 973 21.41 28.27 2.24
C LEU A 973 22.86 27.90 2.55
N ASP A 974 23.40 26.94 1.80
CA ASP A 974 24.79 26.47 1.94
C ASP A 974 25.77 27.62 1.72
N ASN A 975 25.54 28.39 0.66
CA ASN A 975 26.40 29.50 0.28
C ASN A 975 26.25 30.71 1.21
N LEU A 976 25.03 30.99 1.68
CA LEU A 976 24.76 32.04 2.68
C LEU A 976 25.51 31.75 3.97
N ALA A 977 25.43 30.51 4.49
CA ALA A 977 26.12 30.14 5.72
C ALA A 977 27.65 30.26 5.59
N ARG A 978 28.22 29.87 4.44
CA ARG A 978 29.64 30.06 4.13
C ARG A 978 30.06 31.53 4.11
N SER A 979 29.25 32.41 3.51
CA SER A 979 29.55 33.85 3.44
C SER A 979 29.58 34.54 4.81
N GLN A 980 28.88 33.97 5.79
CA GLN A 980 28.78 34.49 7.15
C GLN A 980 29.76 33.83 8.14
N ALA A 981 30.59 32.88 7.66
CA ALA A 981 31.55 32.19 8.51
C ALA A 981 32.50 33.18 9.21
N GLY A 982 32.83 32.90 10.47
CA GLY A 982 33.68 33.78 11.29
C GLY A 982 33.01 35.07 11.79
N GLY A 983 31.74 35.32 11.44
CA GLY A 983 30.95 36.44 11.93
C GLY A 983 30.53 36.35 13.41
N PRO A 984 29.85 37.39 13.94
CA PRO A 984 29.37 37.43 15.32
C PRO A 984 28.23 36.44 15.60
N CYS A 985 27.49 36.03 14.56
CA CYS A 985 26.46 34.99 14.60
C CYS A 985 27.02 33.72 13.96
N HIS A 986 26.85 32.56 14.62
CA HIS A 986 27.20 31.26 14.06
C HIS A 986 26.12 30.79 13.09
N VAL A 987 26.29 31.05 11.79
CA VAL A 987 25.36 30.58 10.76
C VAL A 987 25.87 29.26 10.20
N VAL A 988 25.03 28.22 10.23
CA VAL A 988 25.37 26.87 9.76
C VAL A 988 24.26 26.28 8.89
N ALA A 989 24.63 25.74 7.74
CA ALA A 989 23.75 24.93 6.88
C ALA A 989 23.99 23.43 7.13
N LEU A 990 22.89 22.67 7.26
CA LEU A 990 22.92 21.22 7.45
C LEU A 990 22.34 20.51 6.24
N ASP A 991 23.18 19.85 5.45
CA ASP A 991 22.76 19.15 4.25
C ASP A 991 22.26 17.76 4.63
N TRP A 992 20.96 17.64 4.87
CA TRP A 992 20.35 16.40 5.34
C TRP A 992 20.22 15.34 4.24
N VAL A 993 20.67 14.11 4.56
CA VAL A 993 20.18 12.89 3.92
C VAL A 993 18.76 12.56 4.40
N ALA A 994 18.13 11.54 3.83
CA ALA A 994 16.79 11.11 4.24
C ALA A 994 16.77 10.73 5.74
N TRP A 995 15.77 11.23 6.48
CA TRP A 995 15.51 10.82 7.86
C TRP A 995 14.65 9.54 7.87
N LYS A 996 14.99 8.60 8.75
CA LYS A 996 14.40 7.25 8.74
C LYS A 996 12.98 7.19 9.30
N GLU A 997 12.68 8.02 10.30
CA GLU A 997 11.49 7.89 11.15
C GLU A 997 10.52 9.08 11.02
N ILE A 998 11.01 10.26 10.63
CA ILE A 998 10.21 11.49 10.63
C ILE A 998 10.55 12.41 9.43
N GLY A 999 9.65 13.33 9.12
CA GLY A 999 9.85 14.37 8.11
C GLY A 999 9.48 13.93 6.69
N MET A 1000 9.75 14.81 5.71
CA MET A 1000 9.28 14.67 4.32
C MET A 1000 9.67 13.33 3.66
N ALA A 1001 10.80 12.73 4.03
CA ALA A 1001 11.21 11.44 3.48
C ALA A 1001 10.25 10.30 3.87
N VAL A 1002 9.64 10.35 5.06
CA VAL A 1002 8.64 9.37 5.49
C VAL A 1002 7.30 9.66 4.83
N ASP A 1003 6.88 10.94 4.80
CA ASP A 1003 5.62 11.36 4.19
C ASP A 1003 5.52 10.97 2.70
N HIS A 1004 6.66 10.88 2.01
CA HIS A 1004 6.77 10.50 0.60
C HIS A 1004 7.31 9.08 0.35
N GLY A 1005 7.57 8.29 1.40
CA GLY A 1005 8.04 6.89 1.26
C GLY A 1005 9.47 6.73 0.70
N THR A 1006 10.33 7.72 0.91
CA THR A 1006 11.74 7.76 0.45
C THR A 1006 12.74 7.70 1.61
N ASN A 1007 12.39 7.04 2.71
CA ASN A 1007 13.18 6.96 3.96
C ASN A 1007 14.15 5.77 4.03
N GLY A 1008 14.44 5.12 2.90
CA GLY A 1008 15.40 4.02 2.77
C GLY A 1008 16.83 4.48 2.45
N ASP A 1009 17.78 3.56 2.55
CA ASP A 1009 19.17 3.81 2.15
C ASP A 1009 19.28 4.02 0.63
N THR A 1010 20.10 4.99 0.23
CA THR A 1010 20.39 5.31 -1.18
C THR A 1010 21.92 5.24 -1.42
N MET A 1011 22.48 6.18 -2.17
CA MET A 1011 23.93 6.47 -2.12
C MET A 1011 24.38 6.88 -0.72
N PHE A 1012 23.44 7.33 0.12
CA PHE A 1012 23.65 7.68 1.51
C PHE A 1012 22.76 6.83 2.43
N LYS A 1013 23.24 6.52 3.64
CA LYS A 1013 22.43 5.82 4.65
C LYS A 1013 21.34 6.75 5.18
N ALA A 1014 20.13 6.24 5.35
CA ALA A 1014 19.05 6.98 6.00
C ALA A 1014 19.38 7.20 7.49
N LEU A 1015 19.13 8.41 7.98
CA LEU A 1015 19.57 8.86 9.29
C LEU A 1015 18.48 8.62 10.36
N PRO A 1016 18.77 7.87 11.43
CA PRO A 1016 17.87 7.80 12.59
C PRO A 1016 17.68 9.18 13.25
N THR A 1017 16.52 9.43 13.85
CA THR A 1017 16.18 10.74 14.44
C THR A 1017 17.17 11.17 15.51
N THR A 1018 17.58 10.23 16.37
CA THR A 1018 18.53 10.47 17.46
C THR A 1018 19.89 10.92 16.94
N VAL A 1019 20.40 10.29 15.88
CA VAL A 1019 21.66 10.67 15.23
C VAL A 1019 21.54 12.03 14.57
N GLY A 1020 20.40 12.33 13.91
CA GLY A 1020 20.14 13.65 13.34
C GLY A 1020 20.19 14.77 14.39
N LEU A 1021 19.63 14.55 15.59
CA LEU A 1021 19.70 15.51 16.69
C LEU A 1021 21.12 15.67 17.26
N ASP A 1022 21.92 14.61 17.29
CA ASP A 1022 23.35 14.67 17.63
C ASP A 1022 24.13 15.53 16.61
N VAL A 1023 23.79 15.46 15.31
CA VAL A 1023 24.38 16.32 14.28
C VAL A 1023 24.04 17.79 14.52
N VAL A 1024 22.78 18.11 14.84
CA VAL A 1024 22.39 19.48 15.18
C VAL A 1024 23.21 20.02 16.36
N ASP A 1025 23.39 19.20 17.40
CA ASP A 1025 24.20 19.58 18.56
C ASP A 1025 25.67 19.81 18.21
N ALA A 1026 26.27 18.90 17.43
CA ALA A 1026 27.65 19.01 16.97
C ALA A 1026 27.84 20.27 16.10
N ALA A 1027 26.90 20.57 15.20
CA ALA A 1027 26.93 21.74 14.34
C ALA A 1027 26.95 23.05 15.13
N LEU A 1028 26.10 23.15 16.15
CA LEU A 1028 25.99 24.32 17.02
C LEU A 1028 27.22 24.53 17.91
N ARG A 1029 27.95 23.45 18.24
CA ARG A 1029 29.22 23.50 18.99
C ARG A 1029 30.43 23.72 18.11
N SER A 1030 30.33 23.40 16.83
CA SER A 1030 31.40 23.60 15.85
C SER A 1030 31.54 25.06 15.42
N ARG A 1031 32.59 25.37 14.64
CA ARG A 1031 32.73 26.64 13.91
C ARG A 1031 32.50 26.50 12.41
N ARG A 1032 32.00 25.34 11.97
CA ARG A 1032 31.82 25.08 10.54
C ARG A 1032 30.57 25.79 10.03
N PRO A 1033 30.65 26.47 8.87
CA PRO A 1033 29.49 27.10 8.27
C PRO A 1033 28.57 26.10 7.55
N ARG A 1034 29.03 24.88 7.31
CA ARG A 1034 28.26 23.83 6.64
C ARG A 1034 28.67 22.46 7.12
N LEU A 1035 27.71 21.53 7.19
CA LEU A 1035 27.97 20.12 7.44
C LEU A 1035 27.08 19.23 6.57
N PHE A 1036 27.69 18.21 5.96
CA PHE A 1036 26.95 17.15 5.30
C PHE A 1036 26.47 16.11 6.32
N ALA A 1037 25.18 16.11 6.59
CA ALA A 1037 24.57 15.32 7.65
C ALA A 1037 24.14 13.95 7.13
N GLY A 1038 25.10 13.03 7.03
CA GLY A 1038 24.89 11.65 6.64
C GLY A 1038 26.17 10.95 6.20
N GLU A 1039 26.09 9.63 6.04
CA GLU A 1039 27.19 8.77 5.62
C GLU A 1039 26.95 8.23 4.22
N LEU A 1040 28.01 8.14 3.40
CA LEU A 1040 27.98 7.37 2.16
C LEU A 1040 27.69 5.90 2.47
N ASN A 1041 26.73 5.33 1.73
CA ASN A 1041 26.46 3.91 1.76
C ASN A 1041 27.44 3.17 0.84
N TYR A 1042 28.71 3.12 1.25
CA TYR A 1042 29.79 2.53 0.45
C TYR A 1042 29.49 1.09 -0.02
N ARG A 1043 28.71 0.33 0.76
CA ARG A 1043 28.32 -1.06 0.45
C ARG A 1043 26.99 -1.17 -0.29
N GLY A 1044 26.27 -0.07 -0.47
CA GLY A 1044 24.99 -0.02 -1.17
C GLY A 1044 25.14 -0.21 -2.67
N GLU A 1045 24.11 -0.76 -3.30
CA GLU A 1045 24.10 -1.04 -4.75
C GLU A 1045 24.16 0.23 -5.59
N LEU A 1046 23.67 1.36 -5.05
CA LEU A 1046 23.60 2.65 -5.73
C LEU A 1046 24.90 3.48 -5.66
N ILE A 1047 25.94 3.02 -4.94
CA ILE A 1047 27.17 3.80 -4.72
C ILE A 1047 27.85 4.25 -6.03
N HIS A 1048 27.70 3.46 -7.11
CA HIS A 1048 28.25 3.74 -8.43
C HIS A 1048 27.67 5.02 -9.07
N LEU A 1049 26.46 5.43 -8.68
CA LEU A 1049 25.80 6.62 -9.23
C LEU A 1049 26.52 7.93 -8.87
N LEU A 1050 27.38 7.95 -7.84
CA LEU A 1050 28.20 9.12 -7.51
C LEU A 1050 29.05 9.61 -8.70
N ARG A 1051 29.50 8.70 -9.57
CA ARG A 1051 30.29 9.02 -10.77
C ARG A 1051 29.48 9.72 -11.87
N SER A 1052 28.15 9.68 -11.78
CA SER A 1052 27.26 10.34 -12.75
C SER A 1052 27.05 11.83 -12.47
N TYR A 1053 27.54 12.34 -11.34
CA TYR A 1053 27.42 13.74 -10.96
C TYR A 1053 28.65 14.54 -11.38
N ASP A 1054 28.45 15.81 -11.73
CA ASP A 1054 29.53 16.72 -12.15
C ASP A 1054 30.45 17.14 -10.98
N VAL A 1055 30.04 16.84 -9.74
CA VAL A 1055 30.85 17.03 -8.53
C VAL A 1055 31.81 15.85 -8.40
N PRO A 1056 33.13 16.07 -8.52
CA PRO A 1056 34.13 15.03 -8.40
C PRO A 1056 34.28 14.61 -6.94
N LEU A 1057 34.73 13.38 -6.74
CA LEU A 1057 35.07 12.83 -5.42
C LEU A 1057 36.54 13.11 -5.10
N SER A 1058 36.85 13.32 -3.82
CA SER A 1058 38.24 13.31 -3.36
C SER A 1058 38.90 11.96 -3.65
N ALA A 1059 40.25 11.95 -3.70
CA ALA A 1059 41.01 10.72 -3.96
C ALA A 1059 40.69 9.61 -2.93
N ASP A 1060 40.45 9.97 -1.67
CA ASP A 1060 40.13 9.03 -0.61
C ASP A 1060 38.76 8.38 -0.81
N ILE A 1061 37.73 9.18 -1.11
CA ILE A 1061 36.38 8.67 -1.40
C ILE A 1061 36.39 7.85 -2.69
N GLY A 1062 37.06 8.34 -3.74
CA GLY A 1062 37.17 7.64 -5.02
C GLY A 1062 37.77 6.24 -4.85
N THR A 1063 38.86 6.12 -4.09
CA THR A 1063 39.51 4.84 -3.78
C THR A 1063 38.59 3.90 -3.00
N LYS A 1064 37.87 4.41 -1.99
CA LYS A 1064 36.89 3.62 -1.22
C LYS A 1064 35.74 3.12 -2.09
N VAL A 1065 35.18 3.99 -2.94
CA VAL A 1065 34.11 3.62 -3.88
C VAL A 1065 34.58 2.53 -4.83
N GLU A 1066 35.78 2.65 -5.42
CA GLU A 1066 36.35 1.61 -6.30
C GLU A 1066 36.52 0.27 -5.61
N ARG A 1067 37.07 0.26 -4.39
CA ARG A 1067 37.25 -0.97 -3.62
C ARG A 1067 35.92 -1.65 -3.33
N GLU A 1068 34.89 -0.89 -2.95
CA GLU A 1068 33.59 -1.45 -2.58
C GLU A 1068 32.75 -1.81 -3.81
N MET A 1069 33.00 -1.18 -4.97
CA MET A 1069 32.49 -1.63 -6.26
C MET A 1069 33.06 -3.00 -6.64
N HIS A 1070 34.36 -3.21 -6.51
CA HIS A 1070 34.95 -4.54 -6.70
C HIS A 1070 34.41 -5.55 -5.69
N ALA A 1071 34.20 -5.15 -4.44
CA ALA A 1071 33.55 -6.01 -3.44
C ALA A 1071 32.06 -6.25 -3.75
N LEU A 1072 31.36 -5.31 -4.41
CA LEU A 1072 29.99 -5.50 -4.89
C LEU A 1072 29.97 -6.49 -6.05
N GLU A 1073 30.87 -6.38 -7.02
CA GLU A 1073 31.07 -7.37 -8.08
C GLU A 1073 31.35 -8.76 -7.49
N GLU A 1074 32.22 -8.85 -6.48
CA GLU A 1074 32.50 -10.10 -5.76
C GLU A 1074 31.28 -10.60 -4.96
N ARG A 1075 30.47 -9.71 -4.36
CA ARG A 1075 29.22 -10.06 -3.68
C ARG A 1075 28.15 -10.53 -4.65
N LEU A 1076 28.03 -9.91 -5.82
CA LEU A 1076 27.12 -10.33 -6.89
C LEU A 1076 27.56 -11.68 -7.45
N LEU A 1077 28.87 -11.91 -7.57
CA LEU A 1077 29.44 -13.22 -7.91
C LEU A 1077 29.10 -14.26 -6.83
N LYS A 1078 29.30 -13.94 -5.55
CA LYS A 1078 28.89 -14.81 -4.41
C LYS A 1078 27.38 -15.02 -4.34
N ALA A 1079 26.58 -14.02 -4.72
CA ALA A 1079 25.12 -14.13 -4.78
C ALA A 1079 24.70 -15.06 -5.93
N SER A 1080 25.37 -14.97 -7.08
CA SER A 1080 25.24 -15.92 -8.19
C SER A 1080 25.64 -17.34 -7.76
N GLU A 1081 26.77 -17.50 -7.07
CA GLU A 1081 27.18 -18.78 -6.47
C GLU A 1081 26.17 -19.30 -5.45
N LYS A 1082 25.60 -18.41 -4.62
CA LYS A 1082 24.56 -18.75 -3.65
C LYS A 1082 23.27 -19.18 -4.34
N ILE A 1083 22.85 -18.51 -5.42
CA ILE A 1083 21.70 -18.92 -6.24
C ILE A 1083 21.99 -20.30 -6.84
N LYS A 1084 23.17 -20.51 -7.44
CA LYS A 1084 23.60 -21.82 -7.96
C LYS A 1084 23.56 -22.91 -6.90
N ALA A 1085 24.05 -22.62 -5.69
CA ALA A 1085 24.04 -23.55 -4.56
C ALA A 1085 22.61 -23.82 -4.04
N THR A 1086 21.76 -22.78 -4.00
CA THR A 1086 20.36 -22.88 -3.56
C THR A 1086 19.58 -23.76 -4.53
N VAL A 1087 19.69 -23.51 -5.84
CA VAL A 1087 19.09 -24.34 -6.90
C VAL A 1087 19.60 -25.78 -6.80
N ALA A 1088 20.91 -25.99 -6.66
CA ALA A 1088 21.48 -27.33 -6.56
C ALA A 1088 21.03 -28.10 -5.31
N ALA A 1089 20.69 -27.39 -4.22
CA ALA A 1089 20.17 -27.99 -3.00
C ALA A 1089 18.70 -28.42 -3.11
N VAL A 1090 17.94 -27.87 -4.07
CA VAL A 1090 16.53 -28.24 -4.29
C VAL A 1090 16.45 -29.71 -4.71
N GLN A 1091 15.66 -30.48 -3.96
CA GLN A 1091 15.35 -31.87 -4.29
C GLN A 1091 14.04 -31.90 -5.07
N VAL A 1092 14.07 -32.44 -6.28
CA VAL A 1092 12.88 -32.60 -7.13
C VAL A 1092 12.93 -33.94 -7.86
N GLU A 1093 11.84 -34.68 -7.80
CA GLU A 1093 11.63 -35.93 -8.55
C GLU A 1093 11.06 -35.63 -9.95
N LEU A 1094 11.71 -36.11 -11.02
CA LEU A 1094 11.21 -35.95 -12.39
C LEU A 1094 10.26 -37.10 -12.80
N LYS A 1095 9.20 -36.76 -13.53
CA LYS A 1095 8.16 -37.67 -14.06
C LYS A 1095 7.89 -37.35 -15.54
N GLY A 1096 7.07 -38.18 -16.20
CA GLY A 1096 6.66 -37.96 -17.61
C GLY A 1096 7.25 -38.93 -18.64
N ARG A 1097 8.25 -39.75 -18.27
CA ARG A 1097 8.83 -40.78 -19.14
C ARG A 1097 8.83 -42.16 -18.49
N ASP A 1098 8.42 -43.19 -19.24
CA ASP A 1098 8.29 -44.57 -18.73
C ASP A 1098 9.64 -45.25 -18.39
N ASN A 1099 10.75 -44.79 -18.99
CA ASN A 1099 12.10 -45.29 -18.73
C ASN A 1099 12.80 -44.59 -17.53
N GLY A 1100 12.29 -43.43 -17.10
CA GLY A 1100 12.87 -42.64 -16.00
C GLY A 1100 14.25 -42.03 -16.29
N GLU A 1101 14.63 -41.86 -17.56
CA GLU A 1101 15.92 -41.28 -17.96
C GLU A 1101 15.77 -39.78 -18.29
N TYR A 1102 16.58 -38.93 -17.64
CA TYR A 1102 16.56 -37.46 -17.75
C TYR A 1102 17.98 -36.89 -17.83
N THR A 1103 18.19 -35.79 -18.55
CA THR A 1103 19.51 -35.13 -18.65
C THR A 1103 19.85 -34.32 -17.40
N GLU A 1104 21.12 -33.96 -17.22
CA GLU A 1104 21.55 -33.07 -16.12
C GLU A 1104 20.96 -31.66 -16.27
N VAL A 1105 20.75 -31.19 -17.52
CA VAL A 1105 20.11 -29.91 -17.80
C VAL A 1105 18.62 -29.97 -17.44
N GLU A 1106 17.91 -31.03 -17.83
CA GLU A 1106 16.51 -31.25 -17.41
C GLU A 1106 16.37 -31.26 -15.88
N GLN A 1107 17.28 -31.95 -15.17
CA GLN A 1107 17.27 -31.97 -13.70
C GLN A 1107 17.47 -30.58 -13.09
N SER A 1108 18.41 -29.78 -13.63
CA SER A 1108 18.71 -28.45 -13.08
C SER A 1108 17.67 -27.38 -13.46
N VAL A 1109 17.05 -27.48 -14.63
CA VAL A 1109 15.87 -26.69 -15.01
C VAL A 1109 14.70 -27.02 -14.07
N ALA A 1110 14.45 -28.31 -13.82
CA ALA A 1110 13.43 -28.73 -12.88
C ALA A 1110 13.70 -28.24 -11.45
N GLN A 1111 14.96 -28.18 -11.01
CA GLN A 1111 15.33 -27.56 -9.73
C GLN A 1111 14.99 -26.06 -9.69
N CYS A 1112 15.23 -25.33 -10.78
CA CYS A 1112 14.86 -23.91 -10.87
C CYS A 1112 13.34 -23.71 -10.77
N LEU A 1113 12.56 -24.52 -11.50
CA LEU A 1113 11.10 -24.46 -11.44
C LEU A 1113 10.56 -24.93 -10.08
N ALA A 1114 11.15 -25.96 -9.48
CA ALA A 1114 10.78 -26.43 -8.14
C ALA A 1114 11.10 -25.39 -7.07
N LEU A 1115 12.21 -24.64 -7.20
CA LEU A 1115 12.50 -23.50 -6.33
C LEU A 1115 11.42 -22.41 -6.41
N ALA A 1116 10.98 -22.11 -7.64
CA ALA A 1116 9.98 -21.06 -7.88
C ALA A 1116 8.56 -21.47 -7.46
N PHE A 1117 8.18 -22.72 -7.70
CA PHE A 1117 6.80 -23.20 -7.50
C PHE A 1117 6.59 -23.99 -6.21
N GLY A 1118 7.66 -24.52 -5.61
CA GLY A 1118 7.60 -25.33 -4.39
C GLY A 1118 7.11 -26.77 -4.59
N TYR A 1119 7.19 -27.31 -5.81
CA TYR A 1119 6.80 -28.70 -6.09
C TYR A 1119 7.90 -29.70 -5.70
N PRO A 1120 7.57 -30.81 -5.00
CA PRO A 1120 8.54 -31.86 -4.69
C PRO A 1120 8.80 -32.81 -5.88
N ALA A 1121 7.92 -32.80 -6.89
CA ALA A 1121 8.04 -33.57 -8.11
C ALA A 1121 7.46 -32.80 -9.30
N LEU A 1122 8.06 -32.92 -10.48
CA LEU A 1122 7.65 -32.24 -11.71
C LEU A 1122 7.56 -33.23 -12.87
N ASP A 1123 6.50 -33.12 -13.66
CA ASP A 1123 6.41 -33.78 -14.97
C ASP A 1123 7.19 -32.93 -15.98
N VAL A 1124 8.12 -33.54 -16.71
CA VAL A 1124 8.99 -32.79 -17.63
C VAL A 1124 8.23 -32.20 -18.82
N GLU A 1125 7.06 -32.74 -19.13
CA GLU A 1125 6.18 -32.28 -20.23
C GLU A 1125 5.07 -31.33 -19.73
N ALA A 1126 5.04 -31.00 -18.44
CA ALA A 1126 4.05 -30.05 -17.92
C ALA A 1126 4.36 -28.64 -18.40
N ASP A 1127 3.35 -27.98 -18.98
CA ASP A 1127 3.44 -26.59 -19.41
C ASP A 1127 3.57 -25.65 -18.20
N PHE A 1128 4.43 -24.64 -18.32
CA PHE A 1128 4.72 -23.63 -17.31
C PHE A 1128 3.46 -23.00 -16.70
N PHE A 1129 2.44 -22.69 -17.51
CA PHE A 1129 1.19 -22.11 -17.04
C PHE A 1129 0.29 -23.14 -16.37
N GLU A 1130 0.31 -24.40 -16.81
CA GLU A 1130 -0.38 -25.50 -16.12
C GLU A 1130 0.23 -25.79 -14.74
N LEU A 1131 1.52 -25.53 -14.55
CA LEU A 1131 2.19 -25.56 -13.26
C LEU A 1131 1.82 -24.37 -12.35
N GLY A 1132 1.05 -23.40 -12.85
CA GLY A 1132 0.63 -22.20 -12.14
C GLY A 1132 1.57 -21.01 -12.34
N GLY A 1133 2.43 -21.02 -13.36
CA GLY A 1133 3.28 -19.90 -13.71
C GLY A 1133 2.50 -18.67 -14.20
N ASP A 1134 3.03 -17.49 -13.93
CA ASP A 1134 2.51 -16.20 -14.43
C ASP A 1134 3.65 -15.31 -14.96
N SER A 1135 3.31 -14.15 -15.52
CA SER A 1135 4.28 -13.24 -16.13
C SER A 1135 5.31 -12.67 -15.13
N ILE A 1136 4.96 -12.58 -13.84
CA ILE A 1136 5.88 -12.11 -12.79
C ILE A 1136 6.84 -13.23 -12.39
N MET A 1137 6.32 -14.46 -12.25
CA MET A 1137 7.14 -15.65 -11.99
C MET A 1137 8.09 -15.95 -13.16
N ALA A 1138 7.66 -15.71 -14.40
CA ALA A 1138 8.48 -15.92 -15.59
C ALA A 1138 9.81 -15.16 -15.52
N ALA A 1139 9.80 -13.90 -15.07
CA ALA A 1139 11.03 -13.12 -14.89
C ALA A 1139 11.98 -13.72 -13.84
N SER A 1140 11.45 -14.16 -12.70
CA SER A 1140 12.23 -14.78 -11.64
C SER A 1140 12.81 -16.13 -12.07
N VAL A 1141 12.03 -16.94 -12.78
CA VAL A 1141 12.45 -18.26 -13.29
C VAL A 1141 13.52 -18.10 -14.37
N ALA A 1142 13.28 -17.25 -15.37
CA ALA A 1142 14.25 -16.99 -16.43
C ALA A 1142 15.58 -16.47 -15.86
N SER A 1143 15.53 -15.52 -14.91
CA SER A 1143 16.73 -15.02 -14.23
C SER A 1143 17.48 -16.12 -13.47
N THR A 1144 16.76 -17.01 -12.79
CA THR A 1144 17.36 -18.13 -12.05
C THR A 1144 18.03 -19.13 -13.01
N ILE A 1145 17.38 -19.43 -14.14
CA ILE A 1145 17.92 -20.28 -15.20
C ILE A 1145 19.20 -19.66 -15.79
N ALA A 1146 19.14 -18.39 -16.19
CA ALA A 1146 20.28 -17.65 -16.75
C ALA A 1146 21.48 -17.68 -15.78
N VAL A 1147 21.24 -17.40 -14.49
CA VAL A 1147 22.28 -17.44 -13.46
C VAL A 1147 22.82 -18.85 -13.24
N ARG A 1148 21.95 -19.87 -13.20
CA ARG A 1148 22.33 -21.26 -12.97
C ARG A 1148 23.26 -21.79 -14.07
N HIS A 1149 22.91 -21.51 -15.33
CA HIS A 1149 23.60 -22.05 -16.50
C HIS A 1149 24.65 -21.11 -17.09
N GLY A 1150 24.70 -19.84 -16.65
CA GLY A 1150 25.66 -18.87 -17.17
C GLY A 1150 25.38 -18.42 -18.60
N VAL A 1151 24.13 -18.53 -19.05
CA VAL A 1151 23.67 -18.17 -20.40
C VAL A 1151 22.78 -16.93 -20.37
N HIS A 1152 22.61 -16.26 -21.52
CA HIS A 1152 21.56 -15.25 -21.65
C HIS A 1152 20.24 -15.97 -21.91
N TYR A 1153 19.36 -15.99 -20.90
CA TYR A 1153 18.03 -16.59 -20.99
C TYR A 1153 17.02 -15.63 -20.37
N ASP A 1154 16.02 -15.20 -21.14
CA ASP A 1154 15.06 -14.17 -20.73
C ASP A 1154 13.62 -14.68 -20.69
N VAL A 1155 12.69 -13.75 -20.41
CA VAL A 1155 11.26 -14.09 -20.30
C VAL A 1155 10.67 -14.50 -21.65
N ALA A 1156 11.12 -13.94 -22.76
CA ALA A 1156 10.63 -14.30 -24.08
C ALA A 1156 11.02 -15.75 -24.41
N ASP A 1157 12.23 -16.17 -24.03
CA ASP A 1157 12.69 -17.55 -24.18
C ASP A 1157 11.80 -18.53 -23.38
N LEU A 1158 11.55 -18.24 -22.10
CA LEU A 1158 10.67 -19.06 -21.25
C LEU A 1158 9.21 -19.13 -21.76
N LEU A 1159 8.73 -18.09 -22.44
CA LEU A 1159 7.38 -18.08 -23.00
C LEU A 1159 7.27 -18.86 -24.32
N ALA A 1160 8.40 -19.07 -24.99
CA ALA A 1160 8.50 -19.92 -26.17
C ALA A 1160 8.65 -21.40 -25.77
N ASP A 1161 9.51 -21.69 -24.80
CA ASP A 1161 9.81 -23.02 -24.29
C ASP A 1161 9.16 -23.23 -22.93
N ARG A 1162 8.07 -23.99 -22.90
CA ARG A 1162 7.15 -24.01 -21.74
C ARG A 1162 7.28 -25.25 -20.88
N THR A 1163 7.95 -26.28 -21.37
CA THR A 1163 8.18 -27.52 -20.62
C THR A 1163 9.63 -27.62 -20.16
N VAL A 1164 9.90 -28.43 -19.13
CA VAL A 1164 11.27 -28.68 -18.66
C VAL A 1164 12.16 -29.17 -19.81
N SER A 1165 11.62 -30.05 -20.67
CA SER A 1165 12.36 -30.62 -21.79
C SER A 1165 12.64 -29.59 -22.90
N GLU A 1166 11.69 -28.71 -23.23
CA GLU A 1166 11.92 -27.62 -24.21
C GLU A 1166 12.97 -26.63 -23.70
N ILE A 1167 12.84 -26.19 -22.44
CA ILE A 1167 13.76 -25.25 -21.81
C ILE A 1167 15.17 -25.84 -21.75
N ALA A 1168 15.30 -27.12 -21.36
CA ALA A 1168 16.59 -27.79 -21.28
C ALA A 1168 17.27 -27.88 -22.66
N TYR A 1169 16.52 -28.22 -23.71
CA TYR A 1169 17.03 -28.27 -25.08
C TYR A 1169 17.56 -26.90 -25.54
N HIS A 1170 16.81 -25.82 -25.30
CA HIS A 1170 17.27 -24.47 -25.67
C HIS A 1170 18.50 -24.03 -24.87
N ILE A 1171 18.59 -24.37 -23.57
CA ILE A 1171 19.79 -24.10 -22.77
C ILE A 1171 21.01 -24.85 -23.33
N GLU A 1172 20.84 -26.11 -23.73
CA GLU A 1172 21.91 -26.91 -24.35
C GLU A 1172 22.43 -26.22 -25.63
N GLU A 1173 21.53 -25.71 -26.49
CA GLU A 1173 21.93 -24.94 -27.68
C GLU A 1173 22.66 -23.62 -27.33
N LEU A 1174 22.23 -22.90 -26.30
CA LEU A 1174 22.87 -21.66 -25.84
C LEU A 1174 24.26 -21.89 -25.26
N VAL A 1175 24.46 -23.00 -24.53
CA VAL A 1175 25.77 -23.38 -23.98
C VAL A 1175 26.72 -23.77 -25.12
N GLU A 1176 26.29 -24.60 -26.07
CA GLU A 1176 27.10 -24.96 -27.24
C GLU A 1176 27.51 -23.72 -28.05
N PHE A 1177 26.59 -22.77 -28.27
CA PHE A 1177 26.89 -21.53 -28.98
C PHE A 1177 27.88 -20.63 -28.22
N ALA A 1178 27.77 -20.54 -26.89
CA ALA A 1178 28.71 -19.77 -26.07
C ALA A 1178 30.12 -20.38 -26.09
N GLU A 1179 30.24 -21.71 -26.15
CA GLU A 1179 31.51 -22.42 -26.30
C GLU A 1179 32.12 -22.25 -27.71
N ASP A 1180 31.30 -22.16 -28.76
CA ASP A 1180 31.76 -21.92 -30.14
C ASP A 1180 32.23 -20.48 -30.40
N VAL A 1181 31.77 -19.51 -29.60
CA VAL A 1181 32.12 -18.07 -29.72
C VAL A 1181 33.31 -17.67 -28.83
N ALA A 1182 33.59 -18.42 -27.77
CA ALA A 1182 34.72 -18.21 -26.85
C ALA A 1182 36.05 -18.79 -27.40
#